data_AF-A0A4V3FKB8-F1
#
_entry.id   AF-A0A4V3FKB8-F1
#
_cell.length_a   1.000
_cell.length_b   1.000
_cell.length_c   1.000
_cell.angle_alpha   90.00
_cell.angle_beta   90.00
_cell.angle_gamma   90.00
#
_symmetry.space_group_name_H-M   'P 1'
#
loop_
_entity.id
_entity.type
_entity.pdbx_description
1 polymer ?
#
loop_
_entity_poly.entity_id
_entity_poly.type
_entity_poly.pdbx_seq_one_letter_code
_entity_poly.pdbx_strand_id
1 'polypeptide(L)'
;MGSMSQDIAAELVARSNRLGADPRNTNYAGGNTSAKGTATDPVTQQPVDLVWVKGSGGDLGTLTTAGLAVLRQDRLNALVDVYPGVDREDEMVAAFDYCLHGKGGAAPSIDTAMHGLVDAPHVDHLHPDSGIALATAADGEKLTAECFGDRVVWVPWRRPGFQLGLDIAQVKKDNPQAIGVILGGHGITAWGSTSAECEANSLEIIRTAELFLAQNGKPEPFGPVVPGFEALPAEERRARAAALAPVIRGLASTDNPQVGHFNDADVVLEFTARERLAELAALGTSCPDHFLRTKVRPLVLDLPPSASIEEATTRLRELHLQYREDYAAYYDRHAQPDSPPMRGADPAIVLVPGVGMFSFGKDKQTARVAGEFYVNAINVMRGAEAVSTYAPIDEREKFRIEYWALEEAKLQRMPKPKPLATRIAFVTGGGSGIGKAIAQRLAAEGACVVVADLDLAAAEAVAEEIGGTDRAIAVGTDVSDGAAVEEAMRTAVLAFGGVDLVVNNAGLSISKPLLETTEKDWDLQHDVMAKGSFLVSRAAAKILIEQGIGGDIVYISSKNAVFAGPNNVAYGAAKADQAHQVRLLAAELGEYGIRVNGVNPDGVVRGSGIFAKGWGAQRAAVYGVPESELGAFYAKRTLLKREVLPEHVAAAVFALAAGDLSLTTGLHVPVDAGVAAAFLR
;
A
#
# COMPACT_ATOMS: atom_id res chain seq x y z
N MET A 1 27.58 33.12 -7.57
CA MET A 1 26.36 33.17 -8.42
C MET A 1 25.68 31.82 -8.56
N GLY A 2 26.36 30.67 -8.44
CA GLY A 2 25.69 29.37 -8.22
C GLY A 2 24.91 29.24 -6.89
N SER A 3 24.95 30.26 -6.02
CA SER A 3 24.22 30.29 -4.74
C SER A 3 22.78 30.79 -4.85
N MET A 4 22.46 31.70 -5.78
CA MET A 4 21.10 32.26 -5.89
C MET A 4 20.07 31.25 -6.44
N SER A 5 20.47 30.42 -7.40
CA SER A 5 19.61 29.33 -7.90
C SER A 5 19.44 28.19 -6.90
N GLN A 6 20.45 27.95 -6.04
CA GLN A 6 20.35 27.00 -4.94
C GLN A 6 19.39 27.50 -3.85
N ASP A 7 19.31 28.82 -3.64
CA ASP A 7 18.40 29.44 -2.66
C ASP A 7 16.93 29.28 -3.04
N ILE A 8 16.56 29.60 -4.29
CA ILE A 8 15.16 29.52 -4.77
C ILE A 8 14.62 28.08 -4.72
N ALA A 9 15.42 27.11 -5.20
CA ALA A 9 15.01 25.71 -5.18
C ALA A 9 14.91 25.17 -3.74
N ALA A 10 15.79 25.61 -2.83
CA ALA A 10 15.73 25.23 -1.42
C ALA A 10 14.51 25.83 -0.72
N GLU A 11 14.19 27.11 -0.97
CA GLU A 11 12.98 27.75 -0.45
C GLU A 11 11.70 27.09 -0.96
N LEU A 12 11.66 26.72 -2.23
CA LEU A 12 10.55 25.98 -2.83
C LEU A 12 10.37 24.62 -2.14
N VAL A 13 11.45 23.84 -1.98
CA VAL A 13 11.40 22.54 -1.31
C VAL A 13 10.95 22.70 0.14
N ALA A 14 11.46 23.70 0.86
CA ALA A 14 11.07 23.96 2.23
C ALA A 14 9.57 24.33 2.36
N ARG A 15 9.05 25.19 1.47
CA ARG A 15 7.60 25.50 1.39
C ARG A 15 6.78 24.25 1.08
N SER A 16 7.19 23.48 0.09
CA SER A 16 6.53 22.25 -0.32
C SER A 16 6.41 21.26 0.83
N ASN A 17 7.50 21.05 1.56
CA ASN A 17 7.53 20.14 2.71
C ASN A 17 6.64 20.63 3.86
N ARG A 18 6.58 21.95 4.11
CA ARG A 18 5.66 22.52 5.13
C ARG A 18 4.20 22.38 4.73
N LEU A 19 3.86 22.69 3.48
CA LEU A 19 2.49 22.55 2.97
C LEU A 19 2.05 21.08 2.99
N GLY A 20 2.90 20.16 2.52
CA GLY A 20 2.63 18.72 2.48
C GLY A 20 2.73 18.00 3.83
N ALA A 21 3.26 18.63 4.87
CA ALA A 21 3.29 18.06 6.22
C ALA A 21 1.90 18.05 6.90
N ASP A 22 0.96 18.88 6.43
CA ASP A 22 -0.43 18.90 6.89
C ASP A 22 -1.34 18.32 5.79
N PRO A 23 -1.84 17.08 5.95
CA PRO A 23 -2.71 16.44 4.97
C PRO A 23 -4.01 17.18 4.66
N ARG A 24 -4.41 18.16 5.49
CA ARG A 24 -5.56 19.02 5.22
C ARG A 24 -5.30 20.01 4.09
N ASN A 25 -4.04 20.30 3.79
CA ASN A 25 -3.67 21.24 2.74
C ASN A 25 -3.63 20.56 1.36
N THR A 26 -3.25 19.29 1.30
CA THR A 26 -3.11 18.55 0.04
C THR A 26 -3.08 17.04 0.27
N ASN A 27 -3.54 16.28 -0.71
CA ASN A 27 -3.53 14.82 -0.67
C ASN A 27 -2.11 14.25 -0.88
N TYR A 28 -1.90 13.01 -0.42
CA TYR A 28 -0.67 12.25 -0.67
C TYR A 28 -0.40 12.10 -2.17
N ALA A 29 0.83 12.34 -2.60
CA ALA A 29 1.23 12.36 -4.02
C ALA A 29 0.48 13.36 -4.93
N GLY A 30 -0.48 14.14 -4.40
CA GLY A 30 -1.18 15.24 -5.06
C GLY A 30 -0.47 16.58 -4.90
N GLY A 31 -1.03 17.61 -5.51
CA GLY A 31 -0.54 18.99 -5.48
C GLY A 31 0.78 19.24 -6.21
N ASN A 32 1.00 20.48 -6.64
CA ASN A 32 2.24 20.93 -7.28
C ASN A 32 2.60 22.32 -6.76
N THR A 33 3.90 22.57 -6.58
CA THR A 33 4.41 23.87 -6.16
C THR A 33 5.48 24.30 -7.17
N SER A 34 5.61 25.61 -7.38
CA SER A 34 6.65 26.15 -8.24
C SER A 34 7.28 27.45 -7.74
N ALA A 35 8.49 27.69 -8.24
CA ALA A 35 9.17 28.96 -8.13
C ALA A 35 9.82 29.30 -9.47
N LYS A 36 9.78 30.58 -9.83
CA LYS A 36 10.45 31.14 -11.00
C LYS A 36 11.61 32.00 -10.53
N GLY A 37 12.68 32.02 -11.32
CA GLY A 37 13.84 32.84 -11.03
C GLY A 37 14.96 32.65 -12.01
N THR A 38 15.99 33.47 -11.84
CA THR A 38 17.13 33.51 -12.77
C THR A 38 18.28 32.65 -12.24
N ALA A 39 18.84 31.81 -13.11
CA ALA A 39 20.06 31.05 -12.86
C ALA A 39 21.15 31.40 -13.90
N THR A 40 22.35 30.85 -13.74
CA THR A 40 23.40 30.93 -14.76
C THR A 40 23.33 29.72 -15.66
N ASP A 41 23.14 29.93 -16.97
CA ASP A 41 23.16 28.86 -17.95
C ASP A 41 24.58 28.25 -18.03
N PRO A 42 24.73 26.93 -17.83
CA PRO A 42 26.06 26.33 -17.73
C PRO A 42 26.84 26.33 -19.06
N VAL A 43 26.14 26.49 -20.19
CA VAL A 43 26.74 26.49 -21.53
C VAL A 43 27.13 27.91 -21.94
N THR A 44 26.23 28.88 -21.77
CA THR A 44 26.44 30.26 -22.25
C THR A 44 27.02 31.19 -21.20
N GLN A 45 26.98 30.80 -19.92
CA GLN A 45 27.35 31.62 -18.76
C GLN A 45 26.52 32.92 -18.66
N GLN A 46 25.39 33.01 -19.36
CA GLN A 46 24.45 34.12 -19.29
C GLN A 46 23.34 33.84 -18.27
N PRO A 47 22.69 34.88 -17.75
CA PRO A 47 21.44 34.71 -17.00
C PRO A 47 20.38 34.00 -17.85
N VAL A 48 19.70 33.02 -17.26
CA VAL A 48 18.56 32.30 -17.85
C VAL A 48 17.42 32.23 -16.84
N ASP A 49 16.22 32.56 -17.29
CA ASP A 49 15.02 32.45 -16.46
C ASP A 49 14.48 31.03 -16.49
N LEU A 50 14.29 30.47 -15.31
CA LEU A 50 13.88 29.09 -15.08
C LEU A 50 12.62 29.05 -14.22
N VAL A 51 11.85 27.99 -14.41
CA VAL A 51 10.80 27.57 -13.49
C VAL A 51 11.16 26.20 -12.92
N TRP A 52 11.18 26.12 -11.60
CA TRP A 52 11.26 24.87 -10.84
C TRP A 52 9.85 24.49 -10.45
N VAL A 53 9.41 23.29 -10.84
CA VAL A 53 8.07 22.76 -10.52
C VAL A 53 8.23 21.39 -9.89
N LYS A 54 7.42 21.04 -8.89
CA LYS A 54 7.30 19.64 -8.44
C LYS A 54 6.96 18.76 -9.64
N GLY A 55 7.83 17.81 -9.97
CA GLY A 55 7.60 16.88 -11.07
C GLY A 55 6.55 15.81 -10.74
N SER A 56 6.26 14.97 -11.73
CA SER A 56 5.25 13.91 -11.61
C SER A 56 5.63 12.84 -10.57
N GLY A 57 4.65 12.42 -9.75
CA GLY A 57 4.72 11.21 -8.92
C GLY A 57 5.37 11.35 -7.54
N GLY A 58 5.85 12.53 -7.14
CA GLY A 58 6.43 12.78 -5.81
C GLY A 58 5.44 13.39 -4.80
N ASP A 59 5.65 13.17 -3.51
CA ASP A 59 4.91 13.82 -2.42
C ASP A 59 5.52 15.21 -2.11
N LEU A 60 4.67 16.20 -1.85
CA LEU A 60 5.10 17.53 -1.42
C LEU A 60 5.78 17.50 -0.05
N GLY A 61 5.30 16.68 0.89
CA GLY A 61 5.81 16.61 2.27
C GLY A 61 7.23 16.05 2.39
N THR A 62 7.66 15.28 1.38
CA THR A 62 8.98 14.64 1.32
C THR A 62 9.76 15.05 0.07
N LEU A 63 9.43 16.20 -0.52
CA LEU A 63 10.04 16.66 -1.75
C LEU A 63 11.54 16.92 -1.54
N THR A 64 12.34 16.55 -2.52
CA THR A 64 13.76 16.92 -2.62
C THR A 64 14.00 17.61 -3.95
N THR A 65 15.17 18.24 -4.11
CA THR A 65 15.55 18.92 -5.36
C THR A 65 15.56 17.98 -6.57
N ALA A 66 15.83 16.68 -6.36
CA ALA A 66 15.76 15.68 -7.42
C ALA A 66 14.33 15.44 -7.94
N GLY A 67 13.32 15.74 -7.12
CA GLY A 67 11.89 15.68 -7.48
C GLY A 67 11.38 16.91 -8.25
N LEU A 68 12.24 17.88 -8.55
CA LEU A 68 11.87 19.06 -9.33
C LEU A 68 12.11 18.83 -10.82
N ALA A 69 11.15 19.25 -11.65
CA ALA A 69 11.35 19.51 -13.06
C ALA A 69 11.82 20.96 -13.22
N VAL A 70 12.89 21.18 -13.98
CA VAL A 70 13.47 22.51 -14.21
C VAL A 70 13.31 22.85 -15.69
N LEU A 71 12.56 23.90 -15.99
CA LEU A 71 12.25 24.30 -17.36
C LEU A 71 12.69 25.74 -17.63
N ARG A 72 13.08 26.01 -18.87
CA ARG A 72 13.34 27.35 -19.38
C ARG A 72 12.03 28.11 -19.57
N GLN A 73 11.90 29.26 -18.89
CA GLN A 73 10.66 30.04 -18.90
C GLN A 73 10.36 30.63 -20.27
N ASP A 74 11.37 31.06 -21.02
CA ASP A 74 11.22 31.59 -22.38
C ASP A 74 10.64 30.55 -23.34
N ARG A 75 11.10 29.29 -23.23
CA ARG A 75 10.60 28.18 -24.05
C ARG A 75 9.19 27.77 -23.66
N LEU A 76 8.91 27.70 -22.36
CA LEU A 76 7.58 27.37 -21.86
C LEU A 76 6.53 28.38 -22.30
N ASN A 77 6.87 29.67 -22.28
CA ASN A 77 5.99 30.72 -22.79
C ASN A 77 5.78 30.64 -24.31
N ALA A 78 6.82 30.27 -25.08
CA ALA A 78 6.71 30.08 -26.53
C ALA A 78 5.80 28.90 -26.91
N LEU A 79 5.52 27.97 -25.99
CA LEU A 79 4.54 26.90 -26.23
C LEU A 79 3.12 27.43 -26.47
N VAL A 80 2.80 28.64 -25.99
CA VAL A 80 1.50 29.29 -26.25
C VAL A 80 1.28 29.50 -27.75
N ASP A 81 2.32 29.86 -28.50
CA ASP A 81 2.23 30.17 -29.93
C ASP A 81 2.02 28.92 -30.80
N VAL A 82 2.29 27.74 -30.26
CA VAL A 82 2.18 26.45 -30.96
C VAL A 82 1.12 25.53 -30.35
N TYR A 83 0.36 26.02 -29.36
CA TYR A 83 -0.68 25.24 -28.70
C TYR A 83 -1.79 24.88 -29.71
N PRO A 84 -2.06 23.58 -29.97
CA PRO A 84 -2.96 23.17 -31.03
C PRO A 84 -4.45 23.22 -30.66
N GLY A 85 -4.78 23.63 -29.42
CA GLY A 85 -6.14 23.63 -28.88
C GLY A 85 -6.49 22.39 -28.06
N VAL A 86 -7.66 22.43 -27.42
CA VAL A 86 -8.11 21.43 -26.41
C VAL A 86 -8.17 20.01 -26.96
N ASP A 87 -8.61 19.83 -28.21
CA ASP A 87 -8.75 18.50 -28.84
C ASP A 87 -7.40 17.78 -29.03
N ARG A 88 -6.30 18.54 -29.04
CA ARG A 88 -4.93 18.04 -29.28
C ARG A 88 -3.97 18.42 -28.15
N GLU A 89 -4.48 18.80 -26.98
CA GLU A 89 -3.64 19.30 -25.89
C GLU A 89 -2.67 18.25 -25.32
N ASP A 90 -2.98 16.96 -25.48
CA ASP A 90 -2.14 15.86 -25.03
C ASP A 90 -0.76 15.88 -25.75
N GLU A 91 -0.66 16.51 -26.93
CA GLU A 91 0.62 16.76 -27.62
C GLU A 91 1.57 17.68 -26.84
N MET A 92 1.03 18.55 -25.97
CA MET A 92 1.83 19.50 -25.18
C MET A 92 2.70 18.82 -24.14
N VAL A 93 2.39 17.58 -23.77
CA VAL A 93 3.15 16.84 -22.75
C VAL A 93 4.55 16.55 -23.25
N ALA A 94 4.67 16.06 -24.49
CA ALA A 94 5.96 15.86 -25.14
C ALA A 94 6.66 17.20 -25.41
N ALA A 95 5.92 18.29 -25.60
CA ALA A 95 6.49 19.62 -25.81
C ALA A 95 7.25 20.14 -24.59
N PHE A 96 6.86 19.75 -23.36
CA PHE A 96 7.58 20.12 -22.14
C PHE A 96 9.01 19.57 -22.09
N ASP A 97 9.29 18.43 -22.72
CA ASP A 97 10.64 17.86 -22.78
C ASP A 97 11.63 18.79 -23.51
N TYR A 98 11.14 19.57 -24.48
CA TYR A 98 11.94 20.58 -25.20
C TYR A 98 12.17 21.86 -24.40
N CYS A 99 11.45 22.02 -23.28
CA CYS A 99 11.58 23.16 -22.38
C CYS A 99 12.55 22.85 -21.22
N LEU A 100 12.93 21.59 -20.99
CA LEU A 100 13.82 21.20 -19.88
C LEU A 100 15.18 21.91 -19.92
N HIS A 101 15.66 22.30 -18.74
CA HIS A 101 16.98 22.88 -18.53
C HIS A 101 17.89 21.89 -17.80
N GLY A 102 18.68 21.12 -18.57
CA GLY A 102 19.61 20.12 -18.04
C GLY A 102 19.23 18.69 -18.40
N LYS A 103 19.97 17.71 -17.85
CA LYS A 103 19.80 16.27 -18.13
C LYS A 103 19.35 15.46 -16.91
N GLY A 104 18.82 16.10 -15.86
CA GLY A 104 18.38 15.46 -14.63
C GLY A 104 17.21 16.20 -13.98
N GLY A 105 16.54 15.53 -13.04
CA GLY A 105 15.29 16.01 -12.42
C GLY A 105 14.11 15.10 -12.73
N ALA A 106 12.97 15.37 -12.09
CA ALA A 106 11.73 14.66 -12.36
C ALA A 106 11.12 15.08 -13.70
N ALA A 107 10.29 14.22 -14.29
CA ALA A 107 9.52 14.58 -15.47
C ALA A 107 8.52 15.70 -15.14
N PRO A 108 8.28 16.67 -16.05
CA PRO A 108 7.24 17.68 -15.87
C PRO A 108 5.88 17.03 -15.61
N SER A 109 5.09 17.64 -14.72
CA SER A 109 3.69 17.25 -14.51
C SER A 109 2.81 17.86 -15.60
N ILE A 110 1.59 17.35 -15.76
CA ILE A 110 0.62 17.99 -16.66
C ILE A 110 0.30 19.43 -16.24
N ASP A 111 0.26 19.69 -14.93
CA ASP A 111 0.01 21.03 -14.37
C ASP A 111 1.20 22.00 -14.54
N THR A 112 2.31 21.59 -15.15
CA THR A 112 3.45 22.49 -15.41
C THR A 112 3.04 23.76 -16.19
N ALA A 113 2.01 23.68 -17.04
CA ALA A 113 1.48 24.85 -17.74
C ALA A 113 1.01 25.95 -16.78
N MET A 114 0.21 25.64 -15.75
CA MET A 114 -0.27 26.67 -14.81
C MET A 114 0.88 27.30 -14.02
N HIS A 115 1.88 26.50 -13.64
CA HIS A 115 3.05 27.00 -12.91
C HIS A 115 3.95 27.91 -13.76
N GLY A 116 3.96 27.71 -15.08
CA GLY A 116 4.74 28.50 -16.02
C GLY A 116 4.04 29.77 -16.51
N LEU A 117 2.77 29.64 -16.87
CA LEU A 117 2.02 30.66 -17.62
C LEU A 117 1.38 31.72 -16.72
N VAL A 118 1.02 31.38 -15.48
CA VAL A 118 0.49 32.38 -14.53
C VAL A 118 1.57 33.39 -14.21
N ASP A 119 1.33 34.69 -14.44
CA ASP A 119 2.31 35.76 -14.23
C ASP A 119 2.53 36.08 -12.74
N ALA A 120 3.16 35.13 -12.04
CA ALA A 120 3.58 35.22 -10.65
C ALA A 120 4.90 34.43 -10.43
N PRO A 121 5.82 34.92 -9.57
CA PRO A 121 7.06 34.21 -9.26
C PRO A 121 6.85 32.85 -8.56
N HIS A 122 5.81 32.71 -7.74
CA HIS A 122 5.50 31.46 -7.06
C HIS A 122 4.04 31.10 -7.26
N VAL A 123 3.80 29.82 -7.55
CA VAL A 123 2.45 29.27 -7.75
C VAL A 123 2.35 27.94 -7.02
N ASP A 124 1.30 27.77 -6.24
CA ASP A 124 0.95 26.53 -5.54
C ASP A 124 -0.40 26.03 -6.07
N HIS A 125 -0.47 24.75 -6.38
CA HIS A 125 -1.70 24.03 -6.70
C HIS A 125 -1.88 22.92 -5.68
N LEU A 126 -2.98 22.95 -4.94
CA LEU A 126 -3.19 22.09 -3.78
C LEU A 126 -4.59 21.48 -3.80
N HIS A 127 -4.76 20.38 -3.08
CA HIS A 127 -6.00 19.61 -3.02
C HIS A 127 -6.58 19.52 -1.61
N PRO A 128 -6.91 20.63 -0.93
CA PRO A 128 -7.50 20.62 0.40
C PRO A 128 -8.98 20.18 0.35
N ASP A 129 -9.43 19.38 1.31
CA ASP A 129 -10.83 18.92 1.39
C ASP A 129 -11.82 20.09 1.33
N SER A 130 -11.51 21.20 2.02
CA SER A 130 -12.37 22.40 2.06
C SER A 130 -12.49 23.11 0.71
N GLY A 131 -11.39 23.21 -0.04
CA GLY A 131 -11.39 23.80 -1.37
C GLY A 131 -12.10 22.90 -2.39
N ILE A 132 -11.89 21.59 -2.32
CA ILE A 132 -12.56 20.63 -3.22
C ILE A 132 -14.06 20.56 -2.89
N ALA A 133 -14.47 20.71 -1.63
CA ALA A 133 -15.89 20.79 -1.26
C ALA A 133 -16.61 21.95 -1.97
N LEU A 134 -15.99 23.14 -2.05
CA LEU A 134 -16.53 24.23 -2.86
C LEU A 134 -16.46 23.94 -4.36
N ALA A 135 -15.36 23.34 -4.81
CA ALA A 135 -15.16 22.96 -6.21
C ALA A 135 -16.17 21.94 -6.73
N THR A 136 -16.69 21.07 -5.86
CA THR A 136 -17.63 19.99 -6.18
C THR A 136 -19.02 20.25 -5.64
N ALA A 137 -19.31 21.48 -5.19
CA ALA A 137 -20.66 21.91 -4.89
C ALA A 137 -21.38 22.32 -6.18
N ALA A 138 -22.66 21.96 -6.33
CA ALA A 138 -23.48 22.35 -7.48
C ALA A 138 -23.49 23.88 -7.72
N ASP A 139 -23.44 24.66 -6.63
CA ASP A 139 -23.40 26.14 -6.64
C ASP A 139 -21.98 26.70 -6.42
N GLY A 140 -20.92 25.94 -6.75
CA GLY A 140 -19.53 26.25 -6.40
C GLY A 140 -19.05 27.64 -6.80
N GLU A 141 -19.44 28.14 -7.98
CA GLU A 141 -19.11 29.50 -8.43
C GLU A 141 -19.66 30.58 -7.49
N LYS A 142 -20.96 30.46 -7.14
CA LYS A 142 -21.64 31.38 -6.22
C LYS A 142 -21.03 31.30 -4.83
N LEU A 143 -20.81 30.08 -4.32
CA LEU A 143 -20.23 29.86 -2.99
C LEU A 143 -18.80 30.40 -2.90
N THR A 144 -18.02 30.30 -3.97
CA THR A 144 -16.67 30.90 -4.03
C THR A 144 -16.74 32.41 -3.87
N ALA A 145 -17.65 33.07 -4.59
CA ALA A 145 -17.85 34.52 -4.46
C ALA A 145 -18.33 34.92 -3.05
N GLU A 146 -19.22 34.14 -2.43
CA GLU A 146 -19.68 34.39 -1.05
C GLU A 146 -18.57 34.19 -0.01
N CYS A 147 -17.73 33.18 -0.21
CA CYS A 147 -16.64 32.83 0.71
C CYS A 147 -15.46 33.81 0.63
N PHE A 148 -15.12 34.29 -0.57
CA PHE A 148 -13.87 35.03 -0.79
C PHE A 148 -14.03 36.43 -1.40
N GLY A 149 -15.23 36.81 -1.83
CA GLY A 149 -15.42 38.01 -2.63
C GLY A 149 -14.66 37.93 -3.95
N ASP A 150 -13.84 38.94 -4.23
CA ASP A 150 -12.99 39.02 -5.43
C ASP A 150 -11.54 38.61 -5.18
N ARG A 151 -11.19 38.18 -3.96
CA ARG A 151 -9.83 37.73 -3.62
C ARG A 151 -9.50 36.36 -4.21
N VAL A 152 -10.49 35.49 -4.40
CA VAL A 152 -10.34 34.16 -4.98
C VAL A 152 -11.43 33.98 -6.03
N VAL A 153 -11.02 33.64 -7.26
CA VAL A 153 -11.94 33.60 -8.41
C VAL A 153 -12.28 32.16 -8.76
N TRP A 154 -13.51 31.92 -9.23
CA TRP A 154 -13.92 30.62 -9.74
C TRP A 154 -13.41 30.37 -11.16
N VAL A 155 -12.88 29.18 -11.41
CA VAL A 155 -12.60 28.68 -12.76
C VAL A 155 -13.48 27.44 -12.98
N PRO A 156 -14.35 27.41 -14.00
CA PRO A 156 -15.15 26.23 -14.32
C PRO A 156 -14.29 24.99 -14.57
N TRP A 157 -14.88 23.79 -14.44
CA TRP A 157 -14.16 22.55 -14.71
C TRP A 157 -13.46 22.58 -16.07
N ARG A 158 -12.15 22.27 -16.02
CA ARG A 158 -11.29 22.00 -17.17
C ARG A 158 -10.45 20.78 -16.84
N ARG A 159 -10.26 19.92 -17.84
CA ARG A 159 -9.28 18.84 -17.75
C ARG A 159 -7.90 19.44 -17.41
N PRO A 160 -7.14 18.87 -16.44
CA PRO A 160 -5.77 19.29 -16.18
C PRO A 160 -4.92 19.24 -17.46
N GLY A 161 -4.27 20.35 -17.81
CA GLY A 161 -3.69 20.52 -19.13
C GLY A 161 -3.23 21.93 -19.44
N PHE A 162 -2.79 22.14 -20.68
CA PHE A 162 -2.25 23.42 -21.12
C PHE A 162 -3.33 24.51 -21.17
N GLN A 163 -4.57 24.17 -21.58
CA GLN A 163 -5.69 25.12 -21.60
C GLN A 163 -6.02 25.65 -20.20
N LEU A 164 -6.02 24.78 -19.19
CA LEU A 164 -6.25 25.20 -17.80
C LEU A 164 -5.19 26.22 -17.37
N GLY A 165 -3.92 26.03 -17.75
CA GLY A 165 -2.86 26.99 -17.50
C GLY A 165 -3.11 28.36 -18.15
N LEU A 166 -3.63 28.39 -19.39
CA LEU A 166 -4.03 29.62 -20.08
C LEU A 166 -5.21 30.31 -19.38
N ASP A 167 -6.22 29.55 -18.99
CA ASP A 167 -7.43 30.06 -18.34
C ASP A 167 -7.07 30.74 -16.99
N ILE A 168 -6.22 30.10 -16.16
CA ILE A 168 -5.78 30.68 -14.88
C ILE A 168 -4.87 31.91 -15.10
N ALA A 169 -3.98 31.88 -16.10
CA ALA A 169 -3.14 33.03 -16.44
C ALA A 169 -3.99 34.24 -16.86
N GLN A 170 -5.06 34.02 -17.62
CA GLN A 170 -6.01 35.07 -17.99
C GLN A 170 -6.77 35.60 -16.77
N VAL A 171 -7.21 34.74 -15.85
CA VAL A 171 -7.84 35.16 -14.59
C VAL A 171 -6.92 36.05 -13.77
N LYS A 172 -5.63 35.69 -13.62
CA LYS A 172 -4.65 36.53 -12.90
C LYS A 172 -4.50 37.90 -13.53
N LYS A 173 -4.48 37.96 -14.87
CA LYS A 173 -4.34 39.22 -15.61
C LYS A 173 -5.56 40.13 -15.44
N ASP A 174 -6.76 39.55 -15.48
CA ASP A 174 -8.00 40.31 -15.38
C ASP A 174 -8.35 40.71 -13.94
N ASN A 175 -7.81 39.98 -12.96
CA ASN A 175 -8.06 40.19 -11.52
C ASN A 175 -6.73 40.35 -10.77
N PRO A 176 -6.04 41.51 -10.88
CA PRO A 176 -4.72 41.70 -10.27
C PRO A 176 -4.72 41.58 -8.74
N GLN A 177 -5.86 41.87 -8.10
CA GLN A 177 -6.09 41.75 -6.65
C GLN A 177 -6.26 40.31 -6.17
N ALA A 178 -6.59 39.38 -7.08
CA ALA A 178 -6.79 37.98 -6.70
C ALA A 178 -5.49 37.35 -6.24
N ILE A 179 -5.59 36.46 -5.23
CA ILE A 179 -4.50 35.69 -4.65
C ILE A 179 -4.51 34.22 -5.10
N GLY A 180 -5.60 33.79 -5.73
CA GLY A 180 -5.79 32.42 -6.17
C GLY A 180 -7.12 32.17 -6.90
N VAL A 181 -7.38 30.91 -7.19
CA VAL A 181 -8.63 30.42 -7.77
C VAL A 181 -9.11 29.13 -7.09
N ILE A 182 -10.43 28.92 -7.10
CA ILE A 182 -11.04 27.60 -6.94
C ILE A 182 -11.26 27.02 -8.34
N LEU A 183 -10.74 25.82 -8.56
CA LEU A 183 -10.88 25.08 -9.81
C LEU A 183 -12.04 24.10 -9.65
N GLY A 184 -13.18 24.38 -10.28
CA GLY A 184 -14.37 23.52 -10.22
C GLY A 184 -14.03 22.08 -10.57
N GLY A 185 -14.43 21.12 -9.74
CA GLY A 185 -14.13 19.69 -9.87
C GLY A 185 -12.69 19.25 -9.57
N HIS A 186 -11.80 20.15 -9.12
CA HIS A 186 -10.37 19.82 -8.99
C HIS A 186 -9.75 20.18 -7.64
N GLY A 187 -9.56 21.47 -7.33
CA GLY A 187 -8.75 21.91 -6.19
C GLY A 187 -8.56 23.42 -6.17
N ILE A 188 -7.47 23.90 -5.58
CA ILE A 188 -7.16 25.34 -5.51
C ILE A 188 -5.84 25.65 -6.18
N THR A 189 -5.68 26.88 -6.67
CA THR A 189 -4.38 27.44 -7.05
C THR A 189 -4.19 28.76 -6.34
N ALA A 190 -3.01 28.98 -5.77
CA ALA A 190 -2.60 30.22 -5.13
C ALA A 190 -1.31 30.74 -5.76
N TRP A 191 -1.05 32.03 -5.65
CA TRP A 191 0.19 32.63 -6.13
C TRP A 191 0.69 33.74 -5.22
N GLY A 192 2.00 34.04 -5.31
CA GLY A 192 2.63 35.09 -4.51
C GLY A 192 3.93 35.60 -5.14
N SER A 193 4.37 36.78 -4.68
CA SER A 193 5.64 37.40 -5.12
C SER A 193 6.86 36.77 -4.45
N THR A 194 6.67 36.15 -3.28
CA THR A 194 7.71 35.41 -2.55
C THR A 194 7.20 34.04 -2.12
N SER A 195 8.12 33.14 -1.75
CA SER A 195 7.75 31.81 -1.29
C SER A 195 6.85 31.85 -0.04
N ALA A 196 7.17 32.72 0.92
CA ALA A 196 6.38 32.90 2.13
C ALA A 196 4.99 33.49 1.87
N GLU A 197 4.88 34.43 0.93
CA GLU A 197 3.58 35.01 0.56
C GLU A 197 2.69 33.98 -0.15
N CYS A 198 3.24 33.17 -1.05
CA CYS A 198 2.46 32.13 -1.73
C CYS A 198 1.95 31.06 -0.75
N GLU A 199 2.77 30.68 0.24
CA GLU A 199 2.37 29.80 1.34
C GLU A 199 1.24 30.43 2.17
N ALA A 200 1.37 31.71 2.54
CA ALA A 200 0.36 32.43 3.29
C ALA A 200 -0.97 32.55 2.53
N ASN A 201 -0.93 32.85 1.23
CA ASN A 201 -2.12 32.92 0.37
C ASN A 201 -2.79 31.55 0.23
N SER A 202 -2.01 30.48 0.04
CA SER A 202 -2.53 29.10 0.02
C SER A 202 -3.29 28.77 1.31
N LEU A 203 -2.68 29.07 2.46
CA LEU A 203 -3.29 28.82 3.76
C LEU A 203 -4.50 29.73 4.01
N GLU A 204 -4.48 30.99 3.56
CA GLU A 204 -5.64 31.89 3.62
C GLU A 204 -6.84 31.28 2.89
N ILE A 205 -6.64 30.78 1.66
CA ILE A 205 -7.69 30.14 0.86
C ILE A 205 -8.25 28.92 1.61
N ILE A 206 -7.36 28.04 2.08
CA ILE A 206 -7.73 26.79 2.77
C ILE A 206 -8.53 27.07 4.04
N ARG A 207 -8.00 27.93 4.93
CA ARG A 207 -8.61 28.20 6.24
C ARG A 207 -9.90 28.99 6.12
N THR A 208 -10.01 29.88 5.13
CA THR A 208 -11.25 30.63 4.89
C THR A 208 -12.35 29.70 4.39
N ALA A 209 -12.04 28.77 3.48
CA ALA A 209 -13.01 27.73 3.07
C ALA A 209 -13.43 26.83 4.24
N GLU A 210 -12.49 26.39 5.09
CA GLU A 210 -12.80 25.60 6.30
C GLU A 210 -13.77 26.34 7.23
N LEU A 211 -13.50 27.62 7.51
CA LEU A 211 -14.36 28.46 8.34
C LEU A 211 -15.73 28.68 7.72
N PHE A 212 -15.79 28.92 6.41
CA PHE A 212 -17.04 29.11 5.68
C PHE A 212 -17.93 27.87 5.76
N LEU A 213 -17.36 26.68 5.50
CA LEU A 213 -18.09 25.41 5.58
C LEU A 213 -18.57 25.13 7.02
N ALA A 214 -17.73 25.40 8.02
CA ALA A 214 -18.09 25.19 9.43
C ALA A 214 -19.20 26.14 9.92
N GLN A 215 -19.24 27.38 9.42
CA GLN A 215 -20.20 28.40 9.86
C GLN A 215 -21.55 28.33 9.11
N ASN A 216 -21.53 27.94 7.84
CA ASN A 216 -22.71 27.95 6.97
C ASN A 216 -23.28 26.55 6.71
N GLY A 217 -22.59 25.50 7.17
CA GLY A 217 -22.97 24.11 6.95
C GLY A 217 -24.20 23.67 7.72
N LYS A 218 -25.07 22.89 7.07
CA LYS A 218 -26.18 22.18 7.73
C LYS A 218 -25.64 21.05 8.63
N PRO A 219 -26.29 20.74 9.77
CA PRO A 219 -25.74 19.84 10.79
C PRO A 219 -25.64 18.36 10.36
N GLU A 220 -26.51 17.91 9.46
CA GLU A 220 -26.55 16.51 8.99
C GLU A 220 -26.42 16.46 7.46
N PRO A 221 -25.22 16.67 6.90
CA PRO A 221 -25.03 16.74 5.45
C PRO A 221 -25.39 15.44 4.71
N PHE A 222 -25.21 14.29 5.36
CA PHE A 222 -25.53 12.98 4.82
C PHE A 222 -26.93 12.46 5.21
N GLY A 223 -27.74 13.30 5.85
CA GLY A 223 -29.04 12.91 6.41
C GLY A 223 -28.93 12.27 7.81
N PRO A 224 -30.07 11.82 8.37
CA PRO A 224 -30.10 11.17 9.67
C PRO A 224 -29.36 9.82 9.65
N VAL A 225 -28.98 9.35 10.84
CA VAL A 225 -28.50 7.98 11.04
C VAL A 225 -29.64 7.00 10.75
N VAL A 226 -29.35 5.95 9.97
CA VAL A 226 -30.30 4.87 9.70
C VAL A 226 -30.34 3.94 10.91
N PRO A 227 -31.50 3.75 11.58
CA PRO A 227 -31.58 2.87 12.74
C PRO A 227 -31.13 1.45 12.42
N GLY A 228 -30.23 0.91 13.22
CA GLY A 228 -29.64 -0.42 13.00
C GLY A 228 -28.46 -0.44 12.05
N PHE A 229 -27.92 0.71 11.61
CA PHE A 229 -26.68 0.83 10.81
C PHE A 229 -25.56 1.55 11.57
N GLU A 230 -25.73 1.79 12.87
CA GLU A 230 -24.73 2.42 13.73
C GLU A 230 -23.42 1.62 13.77
N ALA A 231 -22.34 2.32 14.10
CA ALA A 231 -21.04 1.70 14.35
C ALA A 231 -21.16 0.61 15.44
N LEU A 232 -20.71 -0.59 15.12
CA LEU A 232 -20.56 -1.64 16.12
C LEU A 232 -19.48 -1.24 17.15
N PRO A 233 -19.55 -1.77 18.39
CA PRO A 233 -18.46 -1.64 19.35
C PRO A 233 -17.13 -2.06 18.75
N ALA A 234 -16.04 -1.38 19.14
CA ALA A 234 -14.74 -1.53 18.47
C ALA A 234 -14.23 -2.98 18.38
N GLU A 235 -14.40 -3.78 19.42
CA GLU A 235 -14.03 -5.20 19.42
C GLU A 235 -14.87 -6.03 18.45
N GLU A 236 -16.20 -5.90 18.50
CA GLU A 236 -17.13 -6.60 17.60
C GLU A 236 -16.88 -6.21 16.14
N ARG A 237 -16.67 -4.93 15.89
CA ARG A 237 -16.29 -4.39 14.58
C ARG A 237 -15.01 -5.02 14.04
N ARG A 238 -13.94 -5.05 14.85
CA ARG A 238 -12.65 -5.63 14.43
C ARG A 238 -12.73 -7.14 14.24
N ALA A 239 -13.51 -7.85 15.05
CA ALA A 239 -13.77 -9.27 14.85
C ALA A 239 -14.50 -9.53 13.53
N ARG A 240 -15.56 -8.76 13.25
CA ARG A 240 -16.33 -8.84 12.00
C ARG A 240 -15.49 -8.46 10.79
N ALA A 241 -14.66 -7.44 10.91
CA ALA A 241 -13.73 -7.04 9.86
C ALA A 241 -12.73 -8.16 9.52
N ALA A 242 -12.17 -8.81 10.54
CA ALA A 242 -11.25 -9.93 10.31
C ALA A 242 -11.93 -11.17 9.71
N ALA A 243 -13.21 -11.39 9.98
CA ALA A 243 -13.98 -12.47 9.36
C ALA A 243 -14.29 -12.19 7.88
N LEU A 244 -14.56 -10.93 7.52
CA LEU A 244 -14.95 -10.55 6.15
C LEU A 244 -13.75 -10.21 5.25
N ALA A 245 -12.65 -9.70 5.80
CA ALA A 245 -11.50 -9.24 5.03
C ALA A 245 -10.92 -10.29 4.06
N PRO A 246 -10.76 -11.59 4.43
CA PRO A 246 -10.28 -12.62 3.51
C PRO A 246 -11.19 -12.75 2.28
N VAL A 247 -12.51 -12.79 2.48
CA VAL A 247 -13.50 -12.85 1.39
C VAL A 247 -13.43 -11.59 0.52
N ILE A 248 -13.46 -10.41 1.13
CA ILE A 248 -13.45 -9.13 0.40
C ILE A 248 -12.16 -9.00 -0.42
N ARG A 249 -11.01 -9.38 0.15
CA ARG A 249 -9.73 -9.38 -0.55
C ARG A 249 -9.72 -10.36 -1.73
N GLY A 250 -10.30 -11.55 -1.54
CA GLY A 250 -10.48 -12.54 -2.61
C GLY A 250 -11.25 -11.96 -3.80
N LEU A 251 -12.38 -11.30 -3.53
CA LEU A 251 -13.18 -10.61 -4.55
C LEU A 251 -12.40 -9.49 -5.23
N ALA A 252 -11.71 -8.65 -4.46
CA ALA A 252 -10.86 -7.57 -4.98
C ALA A 252 -9.63 -8.07 -5.77
N SER A 253 -9.33 -9.37 -5.70
CA SER A 253 -8.16 -10.02 -6.31
C SER A 253 -8.51 -10.90 -7.52
N THR A 254 -9.73 -10.79 -8.07
CA THR A 254 -10.21 -11.64 -9.17
C THR A 254 -9.40 -11.43 -10.45
N ASP A 255 -9.12 -10.18 -10.81
CA ASP A 255 -8.32 -9.87 -12.00
C ASP A 255 -6.81 -9.88 -11.69
N ASN A 256 -6.42 -9.33 -10.55
CA ASN A 256 -5.03 -9.23 -10.11
C ASN A 256 -4.94 -9.31 -8.60
N PRO A 257 -4.00 -10.10 -8.01
CA PRO A 257 -3.81 -10.15 -6.57
C PRO A 257 -3.60 -8.77 -5.93
N GLN A 258 -4.28 -8.50 -4.81
CA GLN A 258 -4.17 -7.24 -4.07
C GLN A 258 -3.72 -7.46 -2.63
N VAL A 259 -3.22 -6.40 -2.00
CA VAL A 259 -3.03 -6.26 -0.54
C VAL A 259 -4.12 -5.34 0.00
N GLY A 260 -4.63 -5.63 1.19
CA GLY A 260 -5.68 -4.86 1.85
C GLY A 260 -5.20 -3.89 2.93
N HIS A 261 -6.04 -2.91 3.23
CA HIS A 261 -5.96 -2.06 4.41
C HIS A 261 -7.37 -1.90 5.00
N PHE A 262 -7.49 -2.03 6.32
CA PHE A 262 -8.72 -1.81 7.05
C PHE A 262 -8.68 -0.47 7.79
N ASN A 263 -9.74 0.33 7.63
CA ASN A 263 -9.88 1.63 8.26
C ASN A 263 -11.28 1.76 8.91
N ASP A 264 -11.29 1.95 10.23
CA ASP A 264 -12.50 2.14 11.03
C ASP A 264 -12.57 3.51 11.72
N ALA A 265 -11.99 4.53 11.08
CA ALA A 265 -12.06 5.91 11.57
C ALA A 265 -13.51 6.43 11.64
N ASP A 266 -13.79 7.30 12.60
CA ASP A 266 -15.14 7.84 12.86
C ASP A 266 -15.77 8.49 11.62
N VAL A 267 -14.97 9.13 10.77
CA VAL A 267 -15.43 9.72 9.50
C VAL A 267 -16.06 8.68 8.56
N VAL A 268 -15.49 7.46 8.50
CA VAL A 268 -15.99 6.34 7.70
C VAL A 268 -17.23 5.74 8.36
N LEU A 269 -17.16 5.51 9.66
CA LEU A 269 -18.27 4.92 10.43
C LEU A 269 -19.51 5.80 10.40
N GLU A 270 -19.33 7.12 10.54
CA GLU A 270 -20.41 8.07 10.42
C GLU A 270 -20.99 8.04 9.01
N PHE A 271 -20.17 8.11 7.96
CA PHE A 271 -20.67 8.10 6.58
C PHE A 271 -21.47 6.83 6.24
N THR A 272 -20.97 5.66 6.66
CA THR A 272 -21.60 4.36 6.39
C THR A 272 -22.89 4.11 7.17
N ALA A 273 -23.22 4.94 8.15
CA ALA A 273 -24.45 4.83 8.95
C ALA A 273 -25.60 5.73 8.45
N ARG A 274 -25.41 6.49 7.36
CA ARG A 274 -26.29 7.61 6.98
C ARG A 274 -27.21 7.28 5.82
N GLU A 275 -28.38 7.91 5.80
CA GLU A 275 -29.44 7.68 4.79
C GLU A 275 -28.93 7.85 3.34
N ARG A 276 -28.03 8.81 3.11
CA ARG A 276 -27.53 9.13 1.76
C ARG A 276 -26.26 8.35 1.35
N LEU A 277 -25.86 7.32 2.10
CA LEU A 277 -24.69 6.50 1.78
C LEU A 277 -24.73 5.98 0.32
N ALA A 278 -25.82 5.31 -0.07
CA ALA A 278 -25.91 4.66 -1.38
C ALA A 278 -25.86 5.68 -2.53
N GLU A 279 -26.53 6.82 -2.38
CA GLU A 279 -26.54 7.92 -3.35
C GLU A 279 -25.14 8.51 -3.52
N LEU A 280 -24.51 8.94 -2.42
CA LEU A 280 -23.22 9.63 -2.46
C LEU A 280 -22.07 8.70 -2.85
N ALA A 281 -22.10 7.44 -2.39
CA ALA A 281 -21.13 6.43 -2.81
C ALA A 281 -21.22 6.15 -4.32
N ALA A 282 -22.43 6.12 -4.90
CA ALA A 282 -22.63 5.90 -6.34
C ALA A 282 -22.10 7.06 -7.20
N LEU A 283 -22.13 8.31 -6.69
CA LEU A 283 -21.53 9.47 -7.36
C LEU A 283 -20.00 9.38 -7.42
N GLY A 284 -19.38 8.64 -6.51
CA GLY A 284 -17.94 8.40 -6.53
C GLY A 284 -17.11 9.56 -5.98
N THR A 285 -15.79 9.48 -6.18
CA THR A 285 -14.84 10.43 -5.60
C THR A 285 -14.80 11.79 -6.30
N SER A 286 -14.04 12.72 -5.71
CA SER A 286 -14.31 14.15 -5.86
C SER A 286 -13.37 14.88 -6.81
N CYS A 287 -12.15 14.38 -7.02
CA CYS A 287 -11.18 15.00 -7.92
C CYS A 287 -10.38 13.97 -8.74
N PRO A 288 -9.68 14.41 -9.81
CA PRO A 288 -8.89 13.55 -10.70
C PRO A 288 -7.97 12.55 -9.99
N ASP A 289 -7.24 13.02 -8.98
CA ASP A 289 -6.28 12.21 -8.22
C ASP A 289 -6.96 11.07 -7.44
N HIS A 290 -8.20 11.27 -7.01
CA HIS A 290 -8.95 10.26 -6.27
C HIS A 290 -9.31 9.07 -7.16
N PHE A 291 -9.77 9.31 -8.39
CA PHE A 291 -10.21 8.23 -9.29
C PHE A 291 -9.08 7.28 -9.64
N LEU A 292 -7.87 7.81 -9.83
CA LEU A 292 -6.67 7.02 -10.13
C LEU A 292 -6.29 6.04 -9.00
N ARG A 293 -6.79 6.26 -7.78
CA ARG A 293 -6.45 5.46 -6.60
C ARG A 293 -7.62 4.65 -6.04
N THR A 294 -8.84 5.12 -6.23
CA THR A 294 -10.05 4.57 -5.61
C THR A 294 -11.02 3.97 -6.62
N LYS A 295 -10.70 4.06 -7.93
CA LYS A 295 -11.64 3.85 -9.05
C LYS A 295 -12.80 4.84 -9.01
N VAL A 296 -13.73 4.71 -9.95
CA VAL A 296 -14.87 5.63 -10.08
C VAL A 296 -15.84 5.62 -8.91
N ARG A 297 -16.02 4.49 -8.22
CA ARG A 297 -16.90 4.36 -7.04
C ARG A 297 -16.55 3.13 -6.19
N PRO A 298 -16.87 3.12 -4.87
CA PRO A 298 -16.71 1.93 -4.03
C PRO A 298 -17.78 0.87 -4.31
N LEU A 299 -17.56 -0.33 -3.78
CA LEU A 299 -18.62 -1.31 -3.51
C LEU A 299 -19.16 -1.07 -2.10
N VAL A 300 -20.48 -1.11 -1.91
CA VAL A 300 -21.12 -0.91 -0.59
C VAL A 300 -21.90 -2.17 -0.23
N LEU A 301 -21.62 -2.76 0.94
CA LEU A 301 -22.47 -3.81 1.49
C LEU A 301 -23.79 -3.17 1.95
N ASP A 302 -24.89 -3.60 1.36
CA ASP A 302 -26.24 -3.06 1.57
C ASP A 302 -27.03 -3.84 2.65
N LEU A 303 -26.34 -4.35 3.66
CA LEU A 303 -26.93 -5.07 4.79
C LEU A 303 -26.63 -4.38 6.12
N PRO A 304 -27.52 -4.50 7.12
CA PRO A 304 -27.25 -3.98 8.45
C PRO A 304 -26.10 -4.75 9.13
N PRO A 305 -25.46 -4.16 10.15
CA PRO A 305 -24.39 -4.80 10.88
C PRO A 305 -24.84 -6.03 11.67
N SER A 306 -26.15 -6.19 11.89
CA SER A 306 -26.76 -7.37 12.53
C SER A 306 -26.83 -8.61 11.62
N ALA A 307 -26.62 -8.46 10.31
CA ALA A 307 -26.58 -9.60 9.40
C ALA A 307 -25.44 -10.57 9.78
N SER A 308 -25.67 -11.87 9.63
CA SER A 308 -24.63 -12.87 9.88
C SER A 308 -23.45 -12.72 8.91
N ILE A 309 -22.29 -13.29 9.26
CA ILE A 309 -21.12 -13.32 8.37
C ILE A 309 -21.45 -14.06 7.07
N GLU A 310 -22.25 -15.13 7.13
CA GLU A 310 -22.65 -15.92 5.95
C GLU A 310 -23.54 -15.11 4.99
N GLU A 311 -24.53 -14.39 5.52
CA GLU A 311 -25.37 -13.49 4.72
C GLU A 311 -24.56 -12.36 4.10
N ALA A 312 -23.66 -11.73 4.87
CA ALA A 312 -22.77 -10.69 4.38
C ALA A 312 -21.83 -11.19 3.27
N THR A 313 -21.21 -12.35 3.46
CA THR A 313 -20.32 -12.99 2.47
C THR A 313 -21.07 -13.35 1.18
N THR A 314 -22.28 -13.90 1.29
CA THR A 314 -23.12 -14.22 0.12
C THR A 314 -23.48 -12.95 -0.63
N ARG A 315 -23.93 -11.91 0.09
CA ARG A 315 -24.31 -10.64 -0.53
C ARG A 315 -23.12 -9.91 -1.16
N LEU A 316 -21.94 -9.95 -0.54
CA LEU A 316 -20.71 -9.38 -1.11
C LEU A 316 -20.34 -10.01 -2.46
N ARG A 317 -20.51 -11.33 -2.61
CA ARG A 317 -20.27 -12.03 -3.89
C ARG A 317 -21.23 -11.56 -4.98
N GLU A 318 -22.52 -11.42 -4.65
CA GLU A 318 -23.53 -10.90 -5.59
C GLU A 318 -23.24 -9.46 -6.02
N LEU A 319 -22.98 -8.59 -5.04
CA LEU A 319 -22.65 -7.18 -5.27
C LEU A 319 -21.37 -7.02 -6.09
N HIS A 320 -20.39 -7.90 -5.89
CA HIS A 320 -19.15 -7.89 -6.65
C HIS A 320 -19.36 -8.25 -8.12
N LEU A 321 -20.19 -9.25 -8.42
CA LEU A 321 -20.58 -9.56 -9.80
C LEU A 321 -21.26 -8.37 -10.47
N GLN A 322 -22.23 -7.74 -9.79
CA GLN A 322 -22.90 -6.54 -10.30
C GLN A 322 -21.92 -5.38 -10.49
N TYR A 323 -21.01 -5.15 -9.54
CA TYR A 323 -20.00 -4.11 -9.63
C TYR A 323 -19.13 -4.28 -10.88
N ARG A 324 -18.69 -5.51 -11.17
CA ARG A 324 -17.88 -5.81 -12.34
C ARG A 324 -18.64 -5.58 -13.65
N GLU A 325 -19.91 -6.00 -13.71
CA GLU A 325 -20.78 -5.74 -14.86
C GLU A 325 -20.98 -4.24 -15.10
N ASP A 326 -21.27 -3.48 -14.04
CA ASP A 326 -21.46 -2.04 -14.12
C ASP A 326 -20.17 -1.31 -14.53
N TYR A 327 -19.02 -1.76 -14.02
CA TYR A 327 -17.72 -1.17 -14.37
C TYR A 327 -17.34 -1.47 -15.82
N ALA A 328 -17.59 -2.69 -16.30
CA ALA A 328 -17.43 -3.03 -17.71
C ALA A 328 -18.36 -2.21 -18.61
N ALA A 329 -19.63 -2.04 -18.21
CA ALA A 329 -20.58 -1.20 -18.94
C ALA A 329 -20.16 0.28 -18.94
N TYR A 330 -19.59 0.81 -17.85
CA TYR A 330 -18.99 2.14 -17.80
C TYR A 330 -17.83 2.26 -18.79
N TYR A 331 -16.92 1.28 -18.81
CA TYR A 331 -15.82 1.26 -19.76
C TYR A 331 -16.34 1.25 -21.21
N ASP A 332 -17.26 0.36 -21.56
CA ASP A 332 -17.79 0.20 -22.92
C ASP A 332 -18.55 1.44 -23.41
N ARG A 333 -19.23 2.18 -22.52
CA ARG A 333 -19.93 3.43 -22.86
C ARG A 333 -18.98 4.56 -23.29
N HIS A 334 -17.76 4.58 -22.78
CA HIS A 334 -16.85 5.73 -22.93
C HIS A 334 -15.58 5.41 -23.74
N ALA A 335 -15.18 4.15 -23.80
CA ALA A 335 -14.02 3.71 -24.55
C ALA A 335 -14.12 4.09 -26.04
N GLN A 336 -13.01 4.55 -26.57
CA GLN A 336 -12.78 4.82 -27.98
C GLN A 336 -11.87 3.74 -28.58
N PRO A 337 -11.77 3.60 -29.92
CA PRO A 337 -10.92 2.60 -30.56
C PRO A 337 -9.43 2.65 -30.15
N ASP A 338 -8.94 3.80 -29.68
CA ASP A 338 -7.59 4.04 -29.20
C ASP A 338 -7.45 4.04 -27.67
N SER A 339 -8.52 3.76 -26.93
CA SER A 339 -8.47 3.69 -25.46
C SER A 339 -7.65 2.49 -24.96
N PRO A 340 -6.85 2.66 -23.89
CA PRO A 340 -6.16 1.54 -23.24
C PRO A 340 -7.14 0.48 -22.74
N PRO A 341 -6.77 -0.82 -22.72
CA PRO A 341 -7.65 -1.88 -22.24
C PRO A 341 -8.04 -1.69 -20.76
N MET A 342 -9.23 -2.15 -20.40
CA MET A 342 -9.74 -2.12 -19.03
C MET A 342 -8.74 -2.75 -18.03
N ARG A 343 -8.37 -2.00 -16.99
CA ARG A 343 -7.35 -2.40 -15.99
C ARG A 343 -7.95 -3.20 -14.83
N GLY A 344 -8.80 -4.18 -15.17
CA GLY A 344 -9.60 -4.97 -14.23
C GLY A 344 -10.85 -4.24 -13.74
N ALA A 345 -11.87 -4.99 -13.35
CA ALA A 345 -13.20 -4.53 -12.96
C ALA A 345 -13.46 -4.64 -11.45
N ASP A 346 -12.50 -5.11 -10.65
CA ASP A 346 -12.65 -5.25 -9.20
C ASP A 346 -12.66 -3.92 -8.43
N PRO A 347 -13.37 -3.81 -7.29
CA PRO A 347 -13.40 -2.59 -6.49
C PRO A 347 -12.08 -2.34 -5.76
N ALA A 348 -11.65 -1.07 -5.73
CA ALA A 348 -10.50 -0.65 -4.91
C ALA A 348 -10.92 -0.28 -3.48
N ILE A 349 -12.18 0.10 -3.28
CA ILE A 349 -12.77 0.49 -1.99
C ILE A 349 -14.05 -0.32 -1.75
N VAL A 350 -14.18 -0.89 -0.55
CA VAL A 350 -15.37 -1.61 -0.09
C VAL A 350 -15.82 -1.04 1.25
N LEU A 351 -17.06 -0.56 1.32
CA LEU A 351 -17.67 -0.01 2.52
C LEU A 351 -18.59 -1.05 3.17
N VAL A 352 -18.44 -1.25 4.47
CA VAL A 352 -19.22 -2.21 5.24
C VAL A 352 -19.86 -1.47 6.43
N PRO A 353 -21.18 -1.19 6.38
CA PRO A 353 -21.87 -0.48 7.46
C PRO A 353 -21.67 -1.12 8.82
N GLY A 354 -21.53 -0.26 9.84
CA GLY A 354 -21.19 -0.64 11.21
C GLY A 354 -19.79 -1.21 11.41
N VAL A 355 -19.02 -1.45 10.34
CA VAL A 355 -17.71 -2.10 10.39
C VAL A 355 -16.57 -1.21 9.91
N GLY A 356 -16.73 -0.46 8.82
CA GLY A 356 -15.70 0.43 8.30
C GLY A 356 -15.42 0.21 6.81
N MET A 357 -14.19 0.51 6.39
CA MET A 357 -13.76 0.50 5.00
C MET A 357 -12.57 -0.45 4.79
N PHE A 358 -12.61 -1.17 3.68
CA PHE A 358 -11.49 -1.95 3.16
C PHE A 358 -11.01 -1.31 1.86
N SER A 359 -9.71 -1.08 1.77
CA SER A 359 -9.08 -0.54 0.57
C SER A 359 -7.98 -1.47 0.06
N PHE A 360 -7.78 -1.50 -1.26
CA PHE A 360 -6.92 -2.47 -1.93
C PHE A 360 -5.93 -1.81 -2.87
N GLY A 361 -4.76 -2.43 -2.98
CA GLY A 361 -3.71 -2.00 -3.91
C GLY A 361 -2.63 -3.06 -4.09
N LYS A 362 -1.74 -2.84 -5.07
CA LYS A 362 -0.63 -3.75 -5.41
C LYS A 362 0.39 -3.97 -4.28
N ASP A 363 0.37 -3.10 -3.27
CA ASP A 363 1.18 -3.16 -2.06
C ASP A 363 0.41 -2.46 -0.92
N LYS A 364 0.85 -2.67 0.32
CA LYS A 364 0.17 -2.12 1.51
C LYS A 364 0.13 -0.59 1.51
N GLN A 365 1.20 0.08 1.07
CA GLN A 365 1.23 1.53 0.98
C GLN A 365 0.15 2.04 0.05
N THR A 366 0.03 1.47 -1.16
CA THR A 366 -0.98 1.84 -2.14
C THR A 366 -2.39 1.56 -1.61
N ALA A 367 -2.60 0.42 -0.93
CA ALA A 367 -3.88 0.10 -0.30
C ALA A 367 -4.27 1.10 0.80
N ARG A 368 -3.33 1.47 1.68
CA ARG A 368 -3.54 2.49 2.73
C ARG A 368 -3.86 3.85 2.11
N VAL A 369 -3.06 4.28 1.14
CA VAL A 369 -3.23 5.56 0.45
C VAL A 369 -4.58 5.63 -0.27
N ALA A 370 -5.04 4.56 -0.91
CA ALA A 370 -6.39 4.50 -1.49
C ALA A 370 -7.48 4.74 -0.42
N GLY A 371 -7.33 4.16 0.77
CA GLY A 371 -8.23 4.42 1.90
C GLY A 371 -8.18 5.88 2.38
N GLU A 372 -7.00 6.47 2.49
CA GLU A 372 -6.83 7.89 2.85
C GLU A 372 -7.53 8.80 1.84
N PHE A 373 -7.32 8.56 0.55
CA PHE A 373 -8.01 9.29 -0.52
C PHE A 373 -9.53 9.18 -0.43
N TYR A 374 -10.06 8.02 -0.06
CA TYR A 374 -11.50 7.86 0.11
C TYR A 374 -12.02 8.56 1.38
N VAL A 375 -11.22 8.64 2.45
CA VAL A 375 -11.54 9.49 3.61
C VAL A 375 -11.62 10.96 3.19
N ASN A 376 -10.68 11.45 2.37
CA ASN A 376 -10.77 12.79 1.80
C ASN A 376 -12.04 12.97 0.97
N ALA A 377 -12.41 11.99 0.13
CA ALA A 377 -13.66 12.03 -0.63
C ALA A 377 -14.90 12.14 0.29
N ILE A 378 -14.93 11.42 1.42
CA ILE A 378 -16.01 11.54 2.41
C ILE A 378 -16.05 12.97 3.00
N ASN A 379 -14.91 13.55 3.36
CA ASN A 379 -14.85 14.92 3.88
C ASN A 379 -15.30 15.96 2.84
N VAL A 380 -14.94 15.77 1.58
CA VAL A 380 -15.35 16.63 0.49
C VAL A 380 -16.85 16.54 0.27
N MET A 381 -17.40 15.32 0.18
CA MET A 381 -18.85 15.10 0.11
C MET A 381 -19.55 15.78 1.29
N ARG A 382 -19.01 15.64 2.51
CA ARG A 382 -19.56 16.29 3.72
C ARG A 382 -19.60 17.80 3.56
N GLY A 383 -18.49 18.41 3.15
CA GLY A 383 -18.38 19.86 2.97
C GLY A 383 -19.32 20.37 1.89
N ALA A 384 -19.34 19.74 0.71
CA ALA A 384 -20.20 20.13 -0.41
C ALA A 384 -21.68 20.01 -0.03
N GLU A 385 -22.06 18.89 0.62
CA GLU A 385 -23.42 18.68 1.11
C GLU A 385 -23.80 19.60 2.27
N ALA A 386 -22.83 20.09 3.05
CA ALA A 386 -23.13 21.00 4.15
C ALA A 386 -23.71 22.33 3.64
N VAL A 387 -23.20 22.86 2.52
CA VAL A 387 -23.56 24.18 2.00
C VAL A 387 -24.35 24.15 0.68
N SER A 388 -24.36 23.04 -0.05
CA SER A 388 -25.11 22.85 -1.31
C SER A 388 -25.37 21.34 -1.52
N THR A 389 -25.17 20.84 -2.74
CA THR A 389 -25.27 19.43 -3.15
C THR A 389 -23.95 19.01 -3.79
N TYR A 390 -23.47 17.81 -3.45
CA TYR A 390 -22.26 17.24 -4.04
C TYR A 390 -22.52 16.88 -5.52
N ALA A 391 -21.73 17.49 -6.40
CA ALA A 391 -21.77 17.37 -7.84
C ALA A 391 -20.33 17.18 -8.36
N PRO A 392 -19.81 15.93 -8.36
CA PRO A 392 -18.50 15.65 -8.95
C PRO A 392 -18.55 15.82 -10.46
N ILE A 393 -17.39 15.78 -11.10
CA ILE A 393 -17.28 15.83 -12.57
C ILE A 393 -18.09 14.71 -13.24
N ASP A 394 -18.45 14.92 -14.50
CA ASP A 394 -19.19 13.94 -15.29
C ASP A 394 -18.43 12.62 -15.48
N GLU A 395 -19.17 11.53 -15.68
CA GLU A 395 -18.65 10.17 -15.86
C GLU A 395 -17.68 10.07 -17.05
N ARG A 396 -17.94 10.79 -18.15
CA ARG A 396 -17.05 10.80 -19.32
C ARG A 396 -15.69 11.42 -18.98
N GLU A 397 -15.67 12.51 -18.21
CA GLU A 397 -14.42 13.13 -17.77
C GLU A 397 -13.66 12.24 -16.77
N LYS A 398 -14.36 11.51 -15.88
CA LYS A 398 -13.73 10.47 -15.05
C LYS A 398 -13.01 9.41 -15.90
N PHE A 399 -13.67 8.92 -16.95
CA PHE A 399 -13.07 7.95 -17.88
C PHE A 399 -11.82 8.49 -18.56
N ARG A 400 -11.87 9.72 -19.05
CA ARG A 400 -10.72 10.36 -19.72
C ARG A 400 -9.51 10.52 -18.80
N ILE A 401 -9.73 10.68 -17.50
CA ILE A 401 -8.66 10.75 -16.50
C ILE A 401 -8.12 9.35 -16.18
N GLU A 402 -9.01 8.39 -15.92
CA GLU A 402 -8.63 7.02 -15.53
C GLU A 402 -7.85 6.31 -16.65
N TYR A 403 -8.28 6.48 -17.90
CA TYR A 403 -7.70 5.86 -19.09
C TYR A 403 -6.80 6.81 -19.90
N TRP A 404 -6.28 7.84 -19.25
CA TRP A 404 -5.42 8.82 -19.89
C TRP A 404 -4.12 8.20 -20.41
N ALA A 405 -3.73 8.56 -21.63
CA ALA A 405 -2.49 8.10 -22.26
C ALA A 405 -1.22 8.41 -21.44
N LEU A 406 -1.22 9.48 -20.63
CA LEU A 406 -0.09 9.83 -19.78
C LEU A 406 0.08 8.91 -18.59
N GLU A 407 -1.03 8.58 -17.93
CA GLU A 407 -1.00 7.60 -16.85
C GLU A 407 -0.61 6.23 -17.43
N GLU A 408 -1.10 5.90 -18.62
CA GLU A 408 -0.69 4.69 -19.34
C GLU A 408 0.82 4.65 -19.63
N ALA A 409 1.38 5.75 -20.16
CA ALA A 409 2.83 5.85 -20.41
C ALA A 409 3.66 5.73 -19.13
N LYS A 410 3.15 6.24 -18.00
CA LYS A 410 3.79 6.11 -16.69
C LYS A 410 3.74 4.67 -16.18
N LEU A 411 2.60 3.99 -16.31
CA LEU A 411 2.43 2.58 -15.93
C LEU A 411 3.37 1.68 -16.76
N GLN A 412 3.50 1.93 -18.07
CA GLN A 412 4.40 1.18 -18.96
C GLN A 412 5.89 1.34 -18.63
N ARG A 413 6.27 2.47 -18.02
CA ARG A 413 7.66 2.74 -17.58
C ARG A 413 7.99 2.12 -16.22
N MET A 414 7.00 1.60 -15.49
CA MET A 414 7.24 1.02 -14.18
C MET A 414 8.09 -0.27 -14.29
N PRO A 415 9.00 -0.53 -13.33
CA PRO A 415 9.72 -1.79 -13.29
C PRO A 415 8.73 -2.94 -13.12
N LYS A 416 9.08 -4.11 -13.67
CA LYS A 416 8.31 -5.33 -13.46
C LYS A 416 8.14 -5.59 -11.96
N PRO A 417 6.94 -6.00 -11.49
CA PRO A 417 6.74 -6.37 -10.09
C PRO A 417 7.73 -7.45 -9.66
N LYS A 418 8.14 -7.39 -8.39
CA LYS A 418 8.97 -8.44 -7.80
C LYS A 418 8.17 -9.74 -7.66
N PRO A 419 8.81 -10.92 -7.59
CA PRO A 419 8.11 -12.21 -7.64
C PRO A 419 7.08 -12.43 -6.53
N LEU A 420 7.27 -11.83 -5.36
CA LEU A 420 6.35 -11.91 -4.22
C LEU A 420 5.62 -10.59 -3.95
N ALA A 421 5.65 -9.64 -4.89
CA ALA A 421 4.75 -8.49 -4.81
C ALA A 421 3.31 -8.99 -4.63
N THR A 422 2.50 -8.26 -3.85
CA THR A 422 1.10 -8.61 -3.48
C THR A 422 0.92 -9.82 -2.55
N ARG A 423 1.98 -10.56 -2.21
CA ARG A 423 1.91 -11.71 -1.29
C ARG A 423 2.07 -11.28 0.16
N ILE A 424 1.35 -11.94 1.05
CA ILE A 424 1.41 -11.72 2.50
C ILE A 424 1.98 -12.96 3.18
N ALA A 425 3.15 -12.80 3.79
CA ALA A 425 3.89 -13.89 4.43
C ALA A 425 3.75 -13.85 5.96
N PHE A 426 3.29 -14.94 6.58
CA PHE A 426 3.26 -15.12 8.03
C PHE A 426 4.38 -16.07 8.45
N VAL A 427 5.38 -15.57 9.18
CA VAL A 427 6.59 -16.33 9.53
C VAL A 427 6.67 -16.52 11.04
N THR A 428 6.48 -17.75 11.52
CA THR A 428 6.61 -18.08 12.96
C THR A 428 8.06 -18.23 13.37
N GLY A 429 8.41 -17.83 14.59
CA GLY A 429 9.81 -17.75 15.01
C GLY A 429 10.60 -16.74 14.18
N GLY A 430 9.95 -15.69 13.69
CA GLY A 430 10.49 -14.71 12.74
C GLY A 430 11.47 -13.71 13.36
N GLY A 431 11.56 -13.62 14.69
CA GLY A 431 12.41 -12.65 15.40
C GLY A 431 13.90 -12.98 15.38
N SER A 432 14.29 -14.19 14.97
CA SER A 432 15.70 -14.60 14.94
C SER A 432 16.03 -15.69 13.92
N GLY A 433 17.33 -15.91 13.68
CA GLY A 433 17.86 -17.02 12.90
C GLY A 433 17.21 -17.25 11.54
N ILE A 434 16.80 -18.50 11.30
CA ILE A 434 16.20 -18.92 10.04
C ILE A 434 14.93 -18.11 9.73
N GLY A 435 14.06 -17.91 10.72
CA GLY A 435 12.84 -17.14 10.56
C GLY A 435 13.10 -15.69 10.17
N LYS A 436 14.06 -15.02 10.83
CA LYS A 436 14.49 -13.66 10.47
C LYS A 436 15.00 -13.58 9.03
N ALA A 437 15.88 -14.52 8.63
CA ALA A 437 16.42 -14.54 7.27
C ALA A 437 15.33 -14.81 6.21
N ILE A 438 14.35 -15.66 6.53
CA ILE A 438 13.18 -15.90 5.67
C ILE A 438 12.36 -14.62 5.55
N ALA A 439 11.97 -14.00 6.67
CA ALA A 439 11.19 -12.76 6.68
C ALA A 439 11.86 -11.65 5.84
N GLN A 440 13.15 -11.42 6.05
CA GLN A 440 13.94 -10.45 5.29
C GLN A 440 14.00 -10.80 3.80
N ARG A 441 14.19 -12.09 3.44
CA ARG A 441 14.22 -12.51 2.04
C ARG A 441 12.88 -12.30 1.35
N LEU A 442 11.77 -12.71 1.97
CA LEU A 442 10.44 -12.57 1.38
C LEU A 442 10.08 -11.09 1.18
N ALA A 443 10.39 -10.23 2.16
CA ALA A 443 10.18 -8.79 2.04
C ALA A 443 11.06 -8.14 0.96
N ALA A 444 12.31 -8.59 0.81
CA ALA A 444 13.21 -8.12 -0.24
C ALA A 444 12.65 -8.42 -1.65
N GLU A 445 11.85 -9.48 -1.78
CA GLU A 445 11.19 -9.94 -3.01
C GLU A 445 9.75 -9.42 -3.16
N GLY A 446 9.33 -8.47 -2.31
CA GLY A 446 8.10 -7.69 -2.45
C GLY A 446 6.93 -8.11 -1.56
N ALA A 447 7.07 -9.14 -0.73
CA ALA A 447 5.99 -9.56 0.18
C ALA A 447 5.78 -8.57 1.32
N CYS A 448 4.53 -8.43 1.77
CA CYS A 448 4.23 -7.94 3.12
C CYS A 448 4.49 -9.06 4.12
N VAL A 449 5.12 -8.78 5.27
CA VAL A 449 5.56 -9.83 6.21
C VAL A 449 5.01 -9.61 7.62
N VAL A 450 4.38 -10.64 8.17
CA VAL A 450 4.03 -10.74 9.58
C VAL A 450 5.12 -11.53 10.27
N VAL A 451 5.90 -10.85 11.09
CA VAL A 451 6.96 -11.44 11.91
C VAL A 451 6.32 -11.91 13.21
N ALA A 452 6.02 -13.20 13.30
CA ALA A 452 5.38 -13.79 14.46
C ALA A 452 6.41 -14.49 15.34
N ASP A 453 6.51 -14.10 16.60
CA ASP A 453 7.47 -14.70 17.54
C ASP A 453 6.91 -14.70 18.98
N LEU A 454 7.42 -15.58 19.84
CA LEU A 454 7.10 -15.53 21.26
C LEU A 454 7.73 -14.28 21.91
N ASP A 455 8.90 -13.87 21.41
CA ASP A 455 9.57 -12.63 21.80
C ASP A 455 9.13 -11.47 20.89
N LEU A 456 8.11 -10.73 21.33
CA LEU A 456 7.56 -9.60 20.58
C LEU A 456 8.62 -8.54 20.27
N ALA A 457 9.53 -8.24 21.20
CA ALA A 457 10.55 -7.21 20.99
C ALA A 457 11.53 -7.60 19.88
N ALA A 458 11.90 -8.89 19.80
CA ALA A 458 12.70 -9.40 18.69
C ALA A 458 11.96 -9.30 17.35
N ALA A 459 10.65 -9.61 17.33
CA ALA A 459 9.83 -9.47 16.13
C ALA A 459 9.70 -8.02 15.67
N GLU A 460 9.50 -7.07 16.60
CA GLU A 460 9.43 -5.63 16.34
C GLU A 460 10.73 -5.12 15.71
N ALA A 461 11.88 -5.51 16.25
CA ALA A 461 13.17 -5.13 15.70
C ALA A 461 13.34 -5.61 14.25
N VAL A 462 12.90 -6.83 13.92
CA VAL A 462 12.96 -7.36 12.55
C VAL A 462 11.97 -6.65 11.62
N ALA A 463 10.75 -6.36 12.08
CA ALA A 463 9.77 -5.65 11.27
C ALA A 463 10.24 -4.21 10.93
N GLU A 464 10.87 -3.53 11.88
CA GLU A 464 11.46 -2.20 11.67
C GLU A 464 12.62 -2.26 10.66
N GLU A 465 13.53 -3.23 10.79
CA GLU A 465 14.63 -3.46 9.82
C GLU A 465 14.11 -3.70 8.38
N ILE A 466 12.92 -4.29 8.22
CA ILE A 466 12.31 -4.55 6.91
C ILE A 466 11.74 -3.28 6.28
N GLY A 467 11.16 -2.37 7.07
CA GLY A 467 10.68 -1.08 6.59
C GLY A 467 9.28 -0.68 7.07
N GLY A 468 8.94 -0.97 8.33
CA GLY A 468 7.74 -0.47 9.01
C GLY A 468 6.43 -1.09 8.52
N THR A 469 5.30 -0.55 9.00
CA THR A 469 3.96 -1.16 8.88
C THR A 469 3.43 -1.31 7.44
N ASP A 470 3.96 -0.56 6.48
CA ASP A 470 3.65 -0.71 5.06
C ASP A 470 4.38 -1.90 4.40
N ARG A 471 5.28 -2.58 5.12
CA ARG A 471 6.01 -3.76 4.62
C ARG A 471 6.01 -4.92 5.60
N ALA A 472 6.09 -4.64 6.90
CA ALA A 472 6.09 -5.66 7.92
C ALA A 472 5.42 -5.22 9.22
N ILE A 473 4.79 -6.17 9.92
CA ILE A 473 4.30 -5.98 11.29
C ILE A 473 4.87 -7.09 12.18
N ALA A 474 4.96 -6.80 13.47
CA ALA A 474 5.34 -7.77 14.49
C ALA A 474 4.13 -8.24 15.28
N VAL A 475 4.10 -9.53 15.62
CA VAL A 475 3.04 -10.13 16.44
C VAL A 475 3.64 -11.08 17.47
N GLY A 476 3.27 -10.87 18.73
CA GLY A 476 3.61 -11.77 19.83
C GLY A 476 2.68 -12.98 19.83
N THR A 477 3.19 -14.19 19.68
CA THR A 477 2.36 -15.40 19.70
C THR A 477 3.11 -16.62 20.25
N ASP A 478 2.44 -17.35 21.14
CA ASP A 478 2.82 -18.72 21.47
C ASP A 478 2.11 -19.67 20.50
N VAL A 479 2.87 -20.34 19.64
CA VAL A 479 2.30 -21.25 18.64
C VAL A 479 1.64 -22.48 19.27
N SER A 480 1.93 -22.81 20.53
CA SER A 480 1.32 -23.94 21.24
C SER A 480 -0.08 -23.63 21.80
N ASP A 481 -0.48 -22.35 21.79
CA ASP A 481 -1.79 -21.85 22.20
C ASP A 481 -2.63 -21.50 20.97
N GLY A 482 -3.74 -22.23 20.80
CA GLY A 482 -4.64 -22.02 19.66
C GLY A 482 -5.32 -20.65 19.66
N ALA A 483 -5.61 -20.06 20.83
CA ALA A 483 -6.24 -18.75 20.89
C ALA A 483 -5.24 -17.65 20.49
N ALA A 484 -3.99 -17.75 20.95
CA ALA A 484 -2.92 -16.83 20.56
C ALA A 484 -2.66 -16.87 19.04
N VAL A 485 -2.68 -18.06 18.43
CA VAL A 485 -2.51 -18.23 16.98
C VAL A 485 -3.67 -17.60 16.19
N GLU A 486 -4.91 -17.83 16.60
CA GLU A 486 -6.08 -17.22 15.92
C GLU A 486 -6.05 -15.69 16.02
N GLU A 487 -5.64 -15.14 17.18
CA GLU A 487 -5.46 -13.69 17.36
C GLU A 487 -4.31 -13.12 16.52
N ALA A 488 -3.21 -13.86 16.38
CA ALA A 488 -2.11 -13.46 15.53
C ALA A 488 -2.49 -13.42 14.04
N MET A 489 -3.26 -14.41 13.60
CA MET A 489 -3.83 -14.45 12.24
C MET A 489 -4.84 -13.32 12.02
N ARG A 490 -5.68 -13.03 13.02
CA ARG A 490 -6.62 -11.89 12.99
C ARG A 490 -5.88 -10.56 12.78
N THR A 491 -4.76 -10.38 13.47
CA THR A 491 -3.89 -9.20 13.34
C THR A 491 -3.30 -9.10 11.93
N ALA A 492 -2.83 -10.21 11.36
CA ALA A 492 -2.35 -10.27 9.97
C ALA A 492 -3.44 -9.87 8.97
N VAL A 493 -4.65 -10.40 9.15
CA VAL A 493 -5.80 -10.13 8.29
C VAL A 493 -6.24 -8.67 8.37
N LEU A 494 -6.31 -8.07 9.55
CA LEU A 494 -6.64 -6.64 9.68
C LEU A 494 -5.54 -5.74 9.08
N ALA A 495 -4.29 -6.17 9.18
CA ALA A 495 -3.16 -5.41 8.65
C ALA A 495 -3.05 -5.50 7.12
N PHE A 496 -3.30 -6.64 6.50
CA PHE A 496 -3.01 -6.83 5.06
C PHE A 496 -4.18 -7.39 4.25
N GLY A 497 -5.34 -7.61 4.88
CA GLY A 497 -6.53 -8.21 4.27
C GLY A 497 -6.51 -9.74 4.21
N GLY A 498 -5.42 -10.40 4.63
CA GLY A 498 -5.24 -11.82 4.37
C GLY A 498 -3.88 -12.40 4.74
N VAL A 499 -3.64 -13.65 4.32
CA VAL A 499 -2.34 -14.35 4.36
C VAL A 499 -2.24 -15.26 3.12
N ASP A 500 -1.09 -15.29 2.47
CA ASP A 500 -0.87 -16.09 1.24
C ASP A 500 0.27 -17.11 1.36
N LEU A 501 1.22 -16.86 2.26
CA LEU A 501 2.39 -17.70 2.48
C LEU A 501 2.60 -17.87 3.99
N VAL A 502 2.48 -19.09 4.48
CA VAL A 502 2.74 -19.40 5.89
C VAL A 502 4.03 -20.18 6.01
N VAL A 503 4.95 -19.70 6.84
CA VAL A 503 6.19 -20.40 7.14
C VAL A 503 6.17 -20.87 8.58
N ASN A 504 5.92 -22.16 8.76
CA ASN A 504 6.04 -22.86 10.04
C ASN A 504 7.52 -23.07 10.37
N ASN A 505 8.13 -22.07 11.00
CA ASN A 505 9.55 -22.09 11.37
C ASN A 505 9.79 -22.19 12.89
N ALA A 506 8.84 -21.78 13.74
CA ALA A 506 8.99 -21.87 15.18
C ALA A 506 9.41 -23.28 15.65
N GLY A 507 10.40 -23.34 16.54
CA GLY A 507 10.93 -24.59 17.04
C GLY A 507 12.09 -24.43 18.01
N LEU A 508 12.34 -25.49 18.75
CA LEU A 508 13.43 -25.59 19.73
C LEU A 508 14.00 -27.01 19.70
N SER A 509 15.19 -27.18 20.27
CA SER A 509 15.86 -28.49 20.32
C SER A 509 16.40 -28.77 21.71
N ILE A 510 15.94 -29.86 22.32
CA ILE A 510 16.50 -30.41 23.56
C ILE A 510 17.11 -31.76 23.23
N SER A 511 18.44 -31.83 23.30
CA SER A 511 19.21 -33.03 22.95
C SER A 511 19.65 -33.76 24.22
N LYS A 512 18.96 -34.84 24.59
CA LYS A 512 19.29 -35.67 25.76
C LYS A 512 19.26 -37.17 25.39
N PRO A 513 20.08 -38.01 26.04
CA PRO A 513 19.91 -39.46 25.98
C PRO A 513 18.49 -39.88 26.37
N LEU A 514 18.05 -41.06 25.91
CA LEU A 514 16.69 -41.56 26.17
C LEU A 514 16.35 -41.56 27.67
N LEU A 515 17.25 -42.07 28.51
CA LEU A 515 17.02 -42.21 29.95
C LEU A 515 17.01 -40.87 30.71
N GLU A 516 17.42 -39.78 30.07
CA GLU A 516 17.44 -38.42 30.65
C GLU A 516 16.38 -37.51 30.02
N THR A 517 15.71 -37.96 28.95
CA THR A 517 14.63 -37.21 28.31
C THR A 517 13.39 -37.33 29.17
N THR A 518 12.97 -36.22 29.79
CA THR A 518 11.75 -36.20 30.63
C THR A 518 10.50 -36.05 29.78
N GLU A 519 9.33 -36.41 30.33
CA GLU A 519 8.03 -36.14 29.70
C GLU A 519 7.87 -34.65 29.41
N LYS A 520 8.30 -33.76 30.30
CA LYS A 520 8.29 -32.31 30.07
C LYS A 520 9.15 -31.89 28.88
N ASP A 521 10.33 -32.50 28.68
CA ASP A 521 11.17 -32.23 27.50
C ASP A 521 10.51 -32.73 26.21
N TRP A 522 9.78 -33.84 26.29
CA TRP A 522 9.02 -34.42 25.19
C TRP A 522 7.84 -33.53 24.80
N ASP A 523 7.00 -33.19 25.78
CA ASP A 523 5.79 -32.40 25.61
C ASP A 523 6.11 -31.02 25.06
N LEU A 524 7.08 -30.30 25.65
CA LEU A 524 7.48 -28.98 25.16
C LEU A 524 7.90 -28.99 23.68
N GLN A 525 8.64 -30.02 23.24
CA GLN A 525 9.07 -30.13 21.85
C GLN A 525 7.91 -30.45 20.91
N HIS A 526 6.99 -31.33 21.31
CA HIS A 526 5.82 -31.67 20.50
C HIS A 526 4.77 -30.56 20.48
N ASP A 527 4.54 -29.88 21.61
CA ASP A 527 3.61 -28.77 21.73
C ASP A 527 4.02 -27.60 20.84
N VAL A 528 5.31 -27.24 20.83
CA VAL A 528 5.80 -26.13 20.00
C VAL A 528 5.90 -26.52 18.53
N MET A 529 6.50 -27.68 18.21
CA MET A 529 6.78 -28.02 16.80
C MET A 529 5.62 -28.75 16.14
N ALA A 530 5.18 -29.89 16.67
CA ALA A 530 4.15 -30.71 16.04
C ALA A 530 2.77 -30.06 16.14
N LYS A 531 2.27 -29.88 17.37
CA LYS A 531 0.97 -29.23 17.64
C LYS A 531 0.97 -27.78 17.17
N GLY A 532 2.02 -27.02 17.44
CA GLY A 532 2.07 -25.61 17.07
C GLY A 532 1.98 -25.37 15.57
N SER A 533 2.72 -26.14 14.76
CA SER A 533 2.60 -26.04 13.30
C SER A 533 1.24 -26.50 12.78
N PHE A 534 0.60 -27.48 13.42
CA PHE A 534 -0.78 -27.86 13.13
C PHE A 534 -1.77 -26.72 13.40
N LEU A 535 -1.68 -26.06 14.55
CA LEU A 535 -2.57 -24.96 14.93
C LEU A 535 -2.45 -23.78 13.95
N VAL A 536 -1.21 -23.41 13.61
CA VAL A 536 -0.91 -22.34 12.65
C VAL A 536 -1.44 -22.70 11.26
N SER A 537 -1.17 -23.92 10.77
CA SER A 537 -1.67 -24.38 9.47
C SER A 537 -3.19 -24.45 9.41
N ARG A 538 -3.86 -24.87 10.48
CA ARG A 538 -5.32 -24.90 10.56
C ARG A 538 -5.94 -23.51 10.49
N ALA A 539 -5.40 -22.55 11.24
CA ALA A 539 -5.88 -21.17 11.21
C ALA A 539 -5.64 -20.53 9.83
N ALA A 540 -4.46 -20.76 9.25
CA ALA A 540 -4.11 -20.29 7.91
C ALA A 540 -4.99 -20.88 6.82
N ALA A 541 -5.28 -22.19 6.86
CA ALA A 541 -6.09 -22.87 5.86
C ALA A 541 -7.50 -22.26 5.77
N LYS A 542 -8.13 -21.91 6.90
CA LYS A 542 -9.42 -21.21 6.91
C LYS A 542 -9.37 -19.90 6.11
N ILE A 543 -8.36 -19.07 6.37
CA ILE A 543 -8.17 -17.79 5.67
C ILE A 543 -7.91 -18.03 4.18
N LEU A 544 -7.01 -18.95 3.83
CA LEU A 544 -6.67 -19.28 2.46
C LEU A 544 -7.90 -19.76 1.64
N ILE A 545 -8.73 -20.59 2.25
CA ILE A 545 -9.98 -21.09 1.63
C ILE A 545 -10.98 -19.95 1.43
N GLU A 546 -11.21 -19.11 2.43
CA GLU A 546 -12.15 -17.98 2.32
C GLU A 546 -11.72 -16.94 1.28
N GLN A 547 -10.41 -16.72 1.11
CA GLN A 547 -9.88 -15.85 0.06
C GLN A 547 -10.08 -16.42 -1.34
N GLY A 548 -10.00 -17.76 -1.49
CA GLY A 548 -10.24 -18.43 -2.77
C GLY A 548 -9.19 -18.14 -3.86
N ILE A 549 -8.00 -17.66 -3.50
CA ILE A 549 -6.91 -17.33 -4.45
C ILE A 549 -5.71 -18.29 -4.37
N GLY A 550 -5.86 -19.41 -3.66
CA GLY A 550 -4.79 -20.37 -3.38
C GLY A 550 -3.78 -19.87 -2.34
N GLY A 551 -2.63 -20.52 -2.26
CA GLY A 551 -1.52 -20.07 -1.40
C GLY A 551 -0.49 -21.14 -1.08
N ASP A 552 0.38 -20.84 -0.12
CA ASP A 552 1.55 -21.65 0.21
C ASP A 552 1.70 -21.84 1.72
N ILE A 553 1.94 -23.08 2.14
CA ILE A 553 2.37 -23.41 3.51
C ILE A 553 3.72 -24.13 3.42
N VAL A 554 4.74 -23.58 4.08
CA VAL A 554 6.09 -24.10 4.08
C VAL A 554 6.52 -24.47 5.50
N TYR A 555 6.89 -25.72 5.71
CA TYR A 555 7.39 -26.21 6.98
C TYR A 555 8.92 -26.19 7.00
N ILE A 556 9.52 -25.54 8.00
CA ILE A 556 10.94 -25.72 8.29
C ILE A 556 11.07 -26.92 9.22
N SER A 557 11.23 -28.10 8.63
CA SER A 557 11.41 -29.36 9.35
C SER A 557 12.89 -29.50 9.77
N SER A 558 13.52 -30.63 9.49
CA SER A 558 14.92 -30.92 9.82
C SER A 558 15.37 -32.15 9.07
N LYS A 559 16.68 -32.28 8.81
CA LYS A 559 17.22 -33.59 8.41
C LYS A 559 16.88 -34.71 9.39
N ASN A 560 16.73 -34.39 10.69
CA ASN A 560 16.43 -35.39 11.73
C ASN A 560 15.01 -35.97 11.64
N ALA A 561 14.16 -35.46 10.73
CA ALA A 561 12.89 -36.10 10.39
C ALA A 561 13.09 -37.47 9.70
N VAL A 562 14.23 -37.68 9.04
CA VAL A 562 14.56 -38.92 8.33
C VAL A 562 15.87 -39.55 8.81
N PHE A 563 16.80 -38.74 9.33
CA PHE A 563 18.05 -39.20 9.89
C PHE A 563 17.94 -39.45 11.39
N ALA A 564 18.40 -40.62 11.84
CA ALA A 564 18.50 -40.97 13.26
C ALA A 564 19.62 -40.19 13.97
N GLY A 565 19.33 -38.95 14.35
CA GLY A 565 20.22 -38.10 15.14
C GLY A 565 20.41 -38.65 16.57
N PRO A 566 21.65 -38.90 17.03
CA PRO A 566 21.89 -39.35 18.41
C PRO A 566 21.32 -38.36 19.44
N ASN A 567 20.72 -38.88 20.51
CA ASN A 567 20.19 -38.12 21.65
C ASN A 567 19.07 -37.11 21.30
N ASN A 568 18.30 -37.36 20.23
CA ASN A 568 17.26 -36.46 19.75
C ASN A 568 15.92 -37.18 19.54
N VAL A 569 15.54 -38.10 20.41
CA VAL A 569 14.31 -38.90 20.23
C VAL A 569 13.05 -38.02 20.13
N ALA A 570 12.88 -37.06 21.06
CA ALA A 570 11.74 -36.15 21.06
C ALA A 570 11.78 -35.15 19.89
N TYR A 571 12.94 -34.54 19.64
CA TYR A 571 13.12 -33.60 18.52
C TYR A 571 12.89 -34.28 17.16
N GLY A 572 13.51 -35.44 16.93
CA GLY A 572 13.39 -36.20 15.69
C GLY A 572 11.96 -36.68 15.46
N ALA A 573 11.27 -37.16 16.50
CA ALA A 573 9.86 -37.52 16.44
C ALA A 573 8.97 -36.33 16.04
N ALA A 574 9.11 -35.18 16.71
CA ALA A 574 8.35 -33.98 16.37
C ALA A 574 8.63 -33.46 14.95
N LYS A 575 9.88 -33.56 14.47
CA LYS A 575 10.24 -33.18 13.08
C LYS A 575 9.74 -34.18 12.03
N ALA A 576 9.71 -35.47 12.36
CA ALA A 576 9.11 -36.50 11.52
C ALA A 576 7.59 -36.30 11.41
N ASP A 577 6.92 -35.94 12.51
CA ASP A 577 5.51 -35.55 12.52
C ASP A 577 5.26 -34.35 11.59
N GLN A 578 6.00 -33.25 11.75
CA GLN A 578 5.92 -32.10 10.84
C GLN A 578 6.12 -32.50 9.37
N ALA A 579 7.08 -33.39 9.08
CA ALA A 579 7.30 -33.86 7.72
C ALA A 579 6.17 -34.74 7.17
N HIS A 580 5.43 -35.43 8.04
CA HIS A 580 4.24 -36.16 7.61
C HIS A 580 3.04 -35.21 7.43
N GLN A 581 2.87 -34.21 8.30
CA GLN A 581 1.85 -33.16 8.13
C GLN A 581 1.94 -32.48 6.76
N VAL A 582 3.15 -32.19 6.25
CA VAL A 582 3.33 -31.63 4.90
C VAL A 582 2.60 -32.44 3.83
N ARG A 583 2.71 -33.77 3.87
CA ARG A 583 2.09 -34.65 2.86
C ARG A 583 0.59 -34.75 3.04
N LEU A 584 0.12 -34.85 4.28
CA LEU A 584 -1.31 -34.93 4.59
C LEU A 584 -2.03 -33.65 4.18
N LEU A 585 -1.49 -32.49 4.57
CA LEU A 585 -2.07 -31.20 4.25
C LEU A 585 -1.95 -30.86 2.76
N ALA A 586 -0.88 -31.30 2.07
CA ALA A 586 -0.80 -31.18 0.61
C ALA A 586 -1.92 -31.93 -0.11
N ALA A 587 -2.29 -33.11 0.39
CA ALA A 587 -3.38 -33.91 -0.18
C ALA A 587 -4.76 -33.32 0.13
N GLU A 588 -4.95 -32.79 1.34
CA GLU A 588 -6.22 -32.20 1.80
C GLU A 588 -6.48 -30.81 1.20
N LEU A 589 -5.47 -29.95 1.15
CA LEU A 589 -5.64 -28.55 0.76
C LEU A 589 -5.43 -28.29 -0.75
N GLY A 590 -4.95 -29.29 -1.48
CA GLY A 590 -4.63 -29.17 -2.90
C GLY A 590 -5.82 -28.80 -3.78
N GLU A 591 -7.05 -29.22 -3.43
CA GLU A 591 -8.27 -28.87 -4.18
C GLU A 591 -8.58 -27.37 -4.13
N TYR A 592 -8.10 -26.66 -3.11
CA TYR A 592 -8.23 -25.21 -2.94
C TYR A 592 -7.07 -24.42 -3.56
N GLY A 593 -6.18 -25.09 -4.30
CA GLY A 593 -4.98 -24.44 -4.86
C GLY A 593 -3.94 -24.07 -3.80
N ILE A 594 -4.00 -24.66 -2.61
CA ILE A 594 -3.05 -24.42 -1.52
C ILE A 594 -1.96 -25.50 -1.58
N ARG A 595 -0.71 -25.07 -1.73
CA ARG A 595 0.45 -25.96 -1.79
C ARG A 595 1.08 -26.07 -0.42
N VAL A 596 1.48 -27.28 -0.03
CA VAL A 596 2.16 -27.51 1.24
C VAL A 596 3.49 -28.20 0.99
N ASN A 597 4.59 -27.59 1.37
CA ASN A 597 5.93 -28.12 1.14
C ASN A 597 6.79 -28.00 2.41
N GLY A 598 7.90 -28.72 2.44
CA GLY A 598 8.85 -28.74 3.54
C GLY A 598 10.27 -28.39 3.11
N VAL A 599 11.05 -27.84 4.03
CA VAL A 599 12.48 -27.63 3.89
C VAL A 599 13.19 -28.34 5.04
N ASN A 600 14.23 -29.13 4.72
CA ASN A 600 14.97 -29.94 5.67
C ASN A 600 16.40 -29.39 5.82
N PRO A 601 16.64 -28.44 6.74
CA PRO A 601 17.98 -27.92 6.97
C PRO A 601 18.87 -28.88 7.79
N ASP A 602 20.19 -28.73 7.63
CA ASP A 602 21.21 -29.27 8.56
C ASP A 602 22.01 -28.17 9.25
N GLY A 603 22.31 -28.34 10.54
CA GLY A 603 23.48 -27.74 11.18
C GLY A 603 23.62 -26.22 11.06
N VAL A 604 22.52 -25.46 11.07
CA VAL A 604 22.54 -23.99 10.97
C VAL A 604 23.00 -23.38 12.29
N VAL A 605 24.32 -23.24 12.46
CA VAL A 605 24.95 -22.74 13.70
C VAL A 605 24.86 -21.22 13.79
N ARG A 606 25.24 -20.53 12.72
CA ARG A 606 25.31 -19.07 12.70
C ARG A 606 23.93 -18.43 12.69
N GLY A 607 23.71 -17.46 13.58
CA GLY A 607 22.47 -16.70 13.67
C GLY A 607 21.28 -17.43 14.30
N SER A 608 21.37 -18.73 14.57
CA SER A 608 20.26 -19.50 15.13
C SER A 608 20.04 -19.22 16.62
N GLY A 609 18.82 -18.82 16.99
CA GLY A 609 18.42 -18.61 18.39
C GLY A 609 18.55 -19.87 19.26
N ILE A 610 18.44 -21.06 18.65
CA ILE A 610 18.64 -22.36 19.35
C ILE A 610 20.12 -22.53 19.75
N PHE A 611 21.06 -22.04 18.95
CA PHE A 611 22.50 -22.16 19.21
C PHE A 611 22.98 -21.10 20.20
N ALA A 612 22.48 -19.85 20.08
CA ALA A 612 22.83 -18.73 20.94
C ALA A 612 22.39 -18.92 22.41
N LYS A 613 21.39 -19.76 22.70
CA LYS A 613 20.90 -20.06 24.06
C LYS A 613 21.66 -21.22 24.75
N GLY A 614 22.90 -21.48 24.35
CA GLY A 614 23.83 -22.41 25.04
C GLY A 614 24.01 -23.78 24.39
N TRP A 615 23.22 -24.14 23.37
CA TRP A 615 23.38 -25.41 22.64
C TRP A 615 24.65 -25.44 21.79
N GLY A 616 25.02 -24.29 21.18
CA GLY A 616 26.25 -24.15 20.40
C GLY A 616 27.49 -24.40 21.26
N ALA A 617 27.58 -23.71 22.40
CA ALA A 617 28.63 -23.93 23.39
C ALA A 617 28.70 -25.37 23.92
N GLN A 618 27.56 -26.01 24.23
CA GLN A 618 27.54 -27.42 24.66
C GLN A 618 28.09 -28.35 23.58
N ARG A 619 27.70 -28.17 22.31
CA ARG A 619 28.17 -29.00 21.19
C ARG A 619 29.63 -28.73 20.86
N ALA A 620 30.06 -27.48 20.89
CA ALA A 620 31.44 -27.06 20.74
C ALA A 620 32.34 -27.77 21.77
N ALA A 621 31.90 -27.82 23.04
CA ALA A 621 32.59 -28.54 24.10
C ALA A 621 32.63 -30.07 23.87
N VAL A 622 31.52 -30.69 23.43
CA VAL A 622 31.46 -32.13 23.10
C VAL A 622 32.43 -32.49 21.96
N TYR A 623 32.57 -31.62 20.95
CA TYR A 623 33.45 -31.86 19.80
C TYR A 623 34.86 -31.32 19.97
N GLY A 624 35.15 -30.60 21.06
CA GLY A 624 36.46 -30.00 21.32
C GLY A 624 36.86 -28.91 20.32
N VAL A 625 35.89 -28.15 19.79
CA VAL A 625 36.12 -27.05 18.83
C VAL A 625 35.61 -25.73 19.40
N PRO A 626 36.19 -24.57 19.02
CA PRO A 626 35.61 -23.28 19.34
C PRO A 626 34.19 -23.15 18.76
N GLU A 627 33.28 -22.49 19.48
CA GLU A 627 31.89 -22.30 19.01
C GLU A 627 31.83 -21.56 17.67
N SER A 628 32.72 -20.58 17.46
CA SER A 628 32.88 -19.86 16.19
C SER A 628 33.27 -20.76 15.01
N GLU A 629 33.89 -21.92 15.27
CA GLU A 629 34.31 -22.88 14.26
C GLU A 629 33.34 -24.06 14.11
N LEU A 630 32.31 -24.15 14.96
CA LEU A 630 31.39 -25.27 14.98
C LEU A 630 30.64 -25.45 13.65
N GLY A 631 30.28 -24.35 12.98
CA GLY A 631 29.68 -24.38 11.64
C GLY A 631 30.62 -25.01 10.59
N ALA A 632 31.89 -24.59 10.57
CA ALA A 632 32.90 -25.15 9.68
C ALA A 632 33.22 -26.62 10.03
N PHE A 633 33.18 -26.98 11.32
CA PHE A 633 33.31 -28.37 11.76
C PHE A 633 32.17 -29.24 11.23
N TYR A 634 30.90 -28.79 11.33
CA TYR A 634 29.77 -29.51 10.74
C TYR A 634 29.83 -29.56 9.22
N ALA A 635 30.34 -28.53 8.54
CA ALA A 635 30.53 -28.59 7.10
C ALA A 635 31.43 -29.78 6.67
N LYS A 636 32.43 -30.17 7.48
CA LYS A 636 33.33 -31.29 7.14
C LYS A 636 32.61 -32.64 7.00
N ARG A 637 31.43 -32.84 7.59
CA ARG A 637 30.65 -34.10 7.45
C ARG A 637 29.74 -34.13 6.23
N THR A 638 29.52 -33.01 5.53
CA THR A 638 28.61 -32.94 4.37
C THR A 638 29.36 -33.24 3.07
N LEU A 639 28.67 -33.56 1.98
CA LEU A 639 29.32 -33.86 0.69
C LEU A 639 29.94 -32.60 0.05
N LEU A 640 29.27 -31.45 0.14
CA LEU A 640 29.75 -30.21 -0.46
C LEU A 640 30.79 -29.47 0.41
N LYS A 641 30.99 -29.89 1.66
CA LYS A 641 31.94 -29.26 2.61
C LYS A 641 31.67 -27.77 2.85
N ARG A 642 30.41 -27.35 2.73
CA ARG A 642 29.95 -25.97 2.94
C ARG A 642 29.08 -25.87 4.18
N GLU A 643 29.22 -24.76 4.90
CA GLU A 643 28.33 -24.41 6.01
C GLU A 643 26.92 -24.09 5.46
N VAL A 644 25.91 -24.56 6.17
CA VAL A 644 24.51 -24.17 5.91
C VAL A 644 24.18 -22.97 6.77
N LEU A 645 23.63 -21.93 6.16
CA LEU A 645 23.33 -20.65 6.78
C LEU A 645 21.83 -20.36 6.69
N PRO A 646 21.27 -19.48 7.53
CA PRO A 646 19.87 -19.06 7.46
C PRO A 646 19.42 -18.64 6.06
N GLU A 647 20.27 -17.94 5.31
CA GLU A 647 19.96 -17.42 3.97
C GLU A 647 19.82 -18.53 2.93
N HIS A 648 20.49 -19.67 3.12
CA HIS A 648 20.31 -20.84 2.26
C HIS A 648 18.93 -21.46 2.45
N VAL A 649 18.41 -21.47 3.69
CA VAL A 649 17.04 -21.94 3.97
C VAL A 649 16.02 -20.95 3.41
N ALA A 650 16.25 -19.65 3.61
CA ALA A 650 15.42 -18.60 3.03
C ALA A 650 15.34 -18.68 1.49
N ALA A 651 16.45 -19.00 0.82
CA ALA A 651 16.47 -19.21 -0.62
C ALA A 651 15.61 -20.39 -1.07
N ALA A 652 15.57 -21.49 -0.30
CA ALA A 652 14.71 -22.64 -0.61
C ALA A 652 13.22 -22.31 -0.40
N VAL A 653 12.87 -21.59 0.67
CA VAL A 653 11.49 -21.11 0.90
C VAL A 653 11.06 -20.20 -0.25
N PHE A 654 11.91 -19.26 -0.64
CA PHE A 654 11.64 -18.38 -1.78
C PHE A 654 11.44 -19.19 -3.07
N ALA A 655 12.32 -20.13 -3.41
CA ALA A 655 12.18 -20.94 -4.62
C ALA A 655 10.86 -21.74 -4.65
N LEU A 656 10.39 -22.23 -3.51
CA LEU A 656 9.09 -22.91 -3.41
C LEU A 656 7.91 -21.95 -3.63
N ALA A 657 8.01 -20.69 -3.20
CA ALA A 657 6.91 -19.72 -3.19
C ALA A 657 6.91 -18.73 -4.38
N ALA A 658 8.03 -18.55 -5.09
CA ALA A 658 8.22 -17.53 -6.12
C ALA A 658 7.52 -17.80 -7.47
N GLY A 659 6.68 -18.84 -7.55
CA GLY A 659 5.86 -19.16 -8.73
C GLY A 659 6.47 -20.19 -9.68
N ASP A 660 7.80 -20.35 -9.74
CA ASP A 660 8.47 -21.28 -10.67
C ASP A 660 8.14 -22.77 -10.39
N LEU A 661 7.79 -23.09 -9.14
CA LEU A 661 7.42 -24.45 -8.70
C LEU A 661 5.91 -24.58 -8.46
N SER A 662 5.07 -23.89 -9.24
CA SER A 662 3.60 -23.83 -9.08
C SER A 662 2.88 -25.19 -9.10
N LEU A 663 3.46 -26.20 -9.75
CA LEU A 663 2.90 -27.57 -9.79
C LEU A 663 3.51 -28.51 -8.74
N THR A 664 4.23 -27.97 -7.75
CA THR A 664 4.91 -28.74 -6.69
C THR A 664 4.21 -28.58 -5.34
N THR A 665 3.73 -29.69 -4.77
CA THR A 665 3.16 -29.80 -3.41
C THR A 665 3.55 -31.15 -2.80
N GLY A 666 3.59 -31.26 -1.48
CA GLY A 666 4.02 -32.44 -0.71
C GLY A 666 5.53 -32.69 -0.73
N LEU A 667 6.33 -31.79 -1.30
CA LEU A 667 7.78 -31.94 -1.46
C LEU A 667 8.52 -31.62 -0.17
N HIS A 668 9.67 -32.28 0.06
CA HIS A 668 10.69 -31.81 0.99
C HIS A 668 11.98 -31.47 0.24
N VAL A 669 12.50 -30.26 0.44
CA VAL A 669 13.76 -29.79 -0.14
C VAL A 669 14.87 -29.87 0.91
N PRO A 670 15.90 -30.74 0.75
CA PRO A 670 17.06 -30.74 1.61
C PRO A 670 17.91 -29.48 1.44
N VAL A 671 18.27 -28.85 2.56
CA VAL A 671 19.22 -27.72 2.61
C VAL A 671 20.31 -28.08 3.62
N ASP A 672 21.13 -29.05 3.25
CA ASP A 672 22.01 -29.77 4.18
C ASP A 672 23.46 -29.91 3.68
N ALA A 673 23.79 -29.28 2.55
CA ALA A 673 25.08 -29.43 1.86
C ALA A 673 25.43 -30.90 1.50
N GLY A 674 24.41 -31.75 1.36
CA GLY A 674 24.52 -33.16 0.97
C GLY A 674 24.84 -34.08 2.14
N VAL A 675 23.90 -34.28 3.06
CA VAL A 675 24.02 -35.31 4.10
C VAL A 675 23.50 -36.63 3.55
N ALA A 676 24.40 -37.49 3.05
CA ALA A 676 24.03 -38.74 2.37
C ALA A 676 23.09 -39.66 3.19
N ALA A 677 23.26 -39.69 4.51
CA ALA A 677 22.41 -40.48 5.41
C ALA A 677 20.99 -39.91 5.58
N ALA A 678 20.72 -38.71 5.09
CA ALA A 678 19.43 -38.02 5.16
C ALA A 678 18.79 -37.84 3.77
N PHE A 679 19.32 -38.49 2.72
CA PHE A 679 18.72 -38.45 1.39
C PHE A 679 17.30 -39.02 1.43
N LEU A 680 16.35 -38.22 0.95
CA LEU A 680 14.97 -38.61 0.77
C LEU A 680 14.89 -39.66 -0.35
N ARG A 681 14.10 -40.71 -0.13
CA ARG A 681 13.91 -41.83 -1.06
C ARG A 681 12.45 -42.02 -1.39
#